data_AF-A0A9W9Q0U4-F1
#
_entry.id   AF-A0A9W9Q0U4-F1
#
_cell.length_a   1.000
_cell.length_b   1.000
_cell.length_c   1.000
_cell.angle_alpha   90.00
_cell.angle_beta   90.00
_cell.angle_gamma   90.00
#
_symmetry.space_group_name_H-M   'P 1'
#
loop_
_entity.id
_entity.type
_entity.pdbx_description
1 polymer ?
#
loop_
_entity_poly.entity_id
_entity_poly.type
_entity_poly.pdbx_seq_one_letter_code
_entity_poly.pdbx_strand_id
1 'polypeptide(L)'
;MGTRANPDGDSPPPYSPYLDPQLAAESANVHYDGRIDVNLESKLAKQIAQIANEQPEDHPPGPDYSAQTAEGIYCDVKLNIVIQIVGSRGDVQPFIALGNALQSHGHRVRIATHGVFEKFVKDSYLEFFPIGGDPAKLMAYMVKNPGLIPQIETLRDGEIKQKQIMVAEMLDGCWKSCIEDDPDTKEPFVADAIIANPPSFAHVHCAQALGIPVHLMFTMPWSSTKAFPHPLANMNSTDMNPRTANWVTYGVVEWLTWQGLGDVINRFRRSIDLASVPATEGPCLAEALEIPFTYCWSPALVPKPRDWPSYIDVCGFFFGEPSSYTPPSDLAEFLQAGPPPVYIGFGSIVVDNPEKLIETVLAAVSRAGVRAIVSKGWSELAGTSDENIFYIGDCPHDWLFQHVSAVVHHGGAGTTACGLQNGRPTTIVPFFGEYVHLSTSRTPQNTNQARSSQPFWGNMVARAGAGPSPIPHAELDPDILASAIQFCLTQDAAEAAREIALKMQVESGVSAAVDSFHRHLPIDRMRCSIMPDQAAVWTYGIGKQRLILSKTAVNILIEHDKIDARNIKCYPINPIIIENRRWDPLTGVLSAAGATGTEMAKSTGEMLYNPYKEYKRARLESAANKARTGESQNPFDTGGRMVGGTLTGVGKFYGNYLKGVVIDIPHAAAEGFRRAPQLYGEKPKEYGTVHDWRSGVKVGGKNFVGGMAGGVAGFFTSPVKGFMEEGPEGAMKGFARGTMGLATKMPSAAIGLTAYPFHGISKSIEAAFRTKTPKDIVGARLRDGYAHASRMQLSKDEELEICQVFDALVSTMNA
;
A
#
# COMPACT_ATOMS: atom_id res chain seq x y z
N MET A 1 45.89 25.15 -35.95
CA MET A 1 45.07 26.18 -35.27
C MET A 1 44.27 25.47 -34.20
N GLY A 2 44.53 25.77 -32.93
CA GLY A 2 43.93 25.08 -31.80
C GLY A 2 42.52 25.55 -31.54
N THR A 3 41.60 24.60 -31.33
CA THR A 3 40.29 24.85 -30.73
C THR A 3 40.04 23.78 -29.68
N ARG A 4 39.75 24.26 -28.47
CA ARG A 4 39.48 23.49 -27.26
C ARG A 4 38.30 22.55 -27.47
N ALA A 5 38.49 21.27 -27.14
CA ALA A 5 37.39 20.35 -26.91
C ALA A 5 36.67 20.75 -25.62
N ASN A 6 35.35 20.88 -25.69
CA ASN A 6 34.47 21.04 -24.54
C ASN A 6 34.36 19.68 -23.82
N PRO A 7 34.65 19.54 -22.52
CA PRO A 7 34.66 18.25 -21.83
C PRO A 7 33.31 17.82 -21.24
N ASP A 8 32.27 18.65 -21.29
CA ASP A 8 30.98 18.35 -20.64
C ASP A 8 30.02 17.64 -21.61
N GLY A 9 30.31 16.37 -21.88
CA GLY A 9 29.27 15.41 -22.23
C GLY A 9 28.75 14.81 -20.93
N ASP A 10 27.55 15.24 -20.49
CA ASP A 10 26.89 14.73 -19.28
C ASP A 10 26.85 13.20 -19.32
N SER A 11 27.78 12.59 -18.59
CA SER A 11 27.73 11.17 -18.31
C SER A 11 26.58 10.94 -17.32
N PRO A 12 25.76 9.89 -17.49
CA PRO A 12 24.68 9.60 -16.54
C PRO A 12 25.26 9.51 -15.11
N PRO A 13 24.52 9.97 -14.09
CA PRO A 13 25.05 10.02 -12.74
C PRO A 13 25.53 8.63 -12.30
N PRO A 14 26.68 8.52 -11.62
CA PRO A 14 27.17 7.24 -11.13
C PRO A 14 26.20 6.71 -10.07
N TYR A 15 25.34 5.78 -10.45
CA TYR A 15 24.51 5.04 -9.49
C TYR A 15 25.43 4.10 -8.72
N SER A 16 25.68 4.42 -7.45
CA SER A 16 26.39 3.51 -6.55
C SER A 16 25.57 2.22 -6.42
N PRO A 17 26.10 1.05 -6.84
CA PRO A 17 25.40 -0.24 -6.71
C PRO A 17 25.45 -0.78 -5.27
N TYR A 18 25.91 0.03 -4.31
CA TYR A 18 26.02 -0.31 -2.91
C TYR A 18 25.02 0.51 -2.10
N LEU A 19 24.05 -0.18 -1.49
CA LEU A 19 23.21 0.33 -0.42
C LEU A 19 24.13 0.64 0.76
N ASP A 20 24.68 1.85 0.77
CA ASP A 20 25.40 2.38 1.90
C ASP A 20 24.38 2.72 3.00
N PRO A 21 24.48 2.15 4.21
CA PRO A 21 23.74 2.65 5.37
C PRO A 21 23.92 4.17 5.57
N GLN A 22 25.02 4.75 5.09
CA GLN A 22 25.25 6.20 5.08
C GLN A 22 24.27 6.95 4.15
N LEU A 23 23.78 6.36 3.05
CA LEU A 23 22.77 7.00 2.20
C LEU A 23 21.42 7.15 2.92
N ALA A 24 21.05 6.21 3.79
CA ALA A 24 19.88 6.36 4.66
C ALA A 24 20.09 7.50 5.67
N ALA A 25 21.26 7.52 6.33
CA ALA A 25 21.62 8.54 7.30
C ALA A 25 21.76 9.95 6.69
N GLU A 26 22.23 10.06 5.44
CA GLU A 26 22.35 11.34 4.72
C GLU A 26 21.01 11.84 4.15
N SER A 27 20.07 10.93 3.84
CA SER A 27 18.84 11.26 3.11
C SER A 27 17.69 11.69 4.01
N ALA A 28 17.64 11.21 5.26
CA ALA A 28 16.69 11.73 6.22
C ALA A 28 17.04 11.46 7.68
N ASN A 29 16.55 12.34 8.55
CA ASN A 29 16.49 12.09 9.99
C ASN A 29 15.07 11.76 10.40
N VAL A 30 14.89 10.72 11.21
CA VAL A 30 13.58 10.34 11.73
C VAL A 30 13.42 10.94 13.13
N HIS A 31 12.35 11.70 13.35
CA HIS A 31 12.06 12.30 14.65
C HIS A 31 11.46 11.30 15.64
N TYR A 32 11.49 11.66 16.92
CA TYR A 32 10.76 10.94 17.96
C TYR A 32 9.26 10.90 17.62
N ASP A 33 8.74 11.98 17.02
CA ASP A 33 7.37 12.08 16.50
C ASP A 33 7.13 11.41 15.14
N GLY A 34 8.07 10.58 14.68
CA GLY A 34 7.86 9.73 13.54
C GLY A 34 7.85 10.33 12.17
N ARG A 35 8.05 11.63 12.11
CA ARG A 35 8.24 12.34 10.88
C ARG A 35 9.63 12.10 10.35
N ILE A 36 9.74 12.24 9.04
CA ILE A 36 10.97 12.02 8.30
C ILE A 36 11.41 13.38 7.78
N ASP A 37 12.47 13.95 8.34
CA ASP A 37 13.16 15.11 7.76
C ASP A 37 13.86 14.68 6.48
N VAL A 38 13.16 14.82 5.36
CA VAL A 38 13.69 14.57 4.04
C VAL A 38 14.73 15.64 3.72
N ASN A 39 15.99 15.21 3.65
CA ASN A 39 17.06 16.04 3.13
C ASN A 39 16.97 16.07 1.60
N LEU A 40 16.30 17.09 1.07
CA LEU A 40 16.14 17.29 -0.38
C LEU A 40 17.47 17.54 -1.11
N GLU A 41 18.54 17.89 -0.38
CA GLU A 41 19.89 18.03 -0.93
C GLU A 41 20.68 16.71 -0.99
N SER A 42 20.13 15.63 -0.42
CA SER A 42 20.75 14.31 -0.44
C SER A 42 20.87 13.76 -1.86
N LYS A 43 21.84 12.85 -2.06
CA LYS A 43 22.03 12.16 -3.34
C LYS A 43 20.77 11.42 -3.78
N LEU A 44 20.09 10.75 -2.85
CA LEU A 44 18.84 10.05 -3.11
C LEU A 44 17.74 11.00 -3.58
N ALA A 45 17.51 12.11 -2.86
CA ALA A 45 16.51 13.09 -3.23
C ALA A 45 16.80 13.72 -4.60
N LYS A 46 18.06 14.04 -4.91
CA LYS A 46 18.49 14.57 -6.22
C LYS A 46 18.26 13.58 -7.35
N GLN A 47 18.51 12.28 -7.13
CA GLN A 47 18.23 11.23 -8.12
C GLN A 47 16.72 11.06 -8.36
N ILE A 48 15.94 11.02 -7.28
CA ILE A 48 14.47 10.94 -7.37
C ILE A 48 13.91 12.20 -8.08
N ALA A 49 14.48 13.38 -7.83
CA ALA A 49 14.07 14.63 -8.46
C ALA A 49 14.29 14.63 -9.99
N GLN A 50 15.35 13.98 -10.49
CA GLN A 50 15.56 13.81 -11.94
C GLN A 50 14.42 13.01 -12.56
N ILE A 51 14.02 11.90 -11.94
CA ILE A 51 12.87 11.08 -12.39
C ILE A 51 11.59 11.92 -12.38
N ALA A 52 11.35 12.69 -11.32
CA ALA A 52 10.16 13.53 -11.19
C ALA A 52 10.04 14.60 -12.30
N ASN A 53 11.17 15.11 -12.76
CA ASN A 53 11.24 16.13 -13.82
C ASN A 53 11.07 15.52 -15.22
N GLU A 54 11.38 14.24 -15.40
CA GLU A 54 11.22 13.50 -16.66
C GLU A 54 9.80 12.93 -16.84
N GLN A 55 8.99 12.87 -15.78
CA GLN A 55 7.58 12.45 -15.85
C GLN A 55 6.77 13.46 -16.69
N PRO A 56 6.12 13.03 -17.80
CA PRO A 56 5.32 13.90 -18.64
C PRO A 56 4.20 14.58 -17.84
N GLU A 57 4.03 15.89 -18.00
CA GLU A 57 2.98 16.63 -17.29
C GLU A 57 1.56 16.32 -17.81
N ASP A 58 1.46 15.79 -19.03
CA ASP A 58 0.21 15.45 -19.71
C ASP A 58 -0.09 13.95 -19.56
N HIS A 59 -0.55 13.54 -18.38
CA HIS A 59 -1.57 12.49 -18.37
C HIS A 59 -2.87 13.13 -18.84
N PRO A 60 -3.66 12.51 -19.75
CA PRO A 60 -5.01 12.98 -19.97
C PRO A 60 -5.66 13.04 -18.58
N PRO A 61 -6.26 14.18 -18.20
CA PRO A 61 -6.86 14.30 -16.88
C PRO A 61 -7.75 13.08 -16.70
N GLY A 62 -7.57 12.38 -15.58
CA GLY A 62 -8.59 11.43 -15.14
C GLY A 62 -9.94 12.15 -15.24
N PRO A 63 -11.02 11.45 -15.62
CA PRO A 63 -12.31 12.09 -15.82
C PRO A 63 -12.56 13.05 -14.65
N ASP A 64 -12.94 14.29 -14.94
CA ASP A 64 -13.40 15.21 -13.89
C ASP A 64 -14.36 14.42 -13.00
N TYR A 65 -14.30 14.65 -11.69
CA TYR A 65 -15.29 14.09 -10.79
C TYR A 65 -16.66 14.56 -11.27
N SER A 66 -17.28 13.77 -12.12
CA SER A 66 -18.65 13.96 -12.51
C SER A 66 -19.41 13.29 -11.38
N ALA A 67 -20.29 14.05 -10.73
CA ALA A 67 -21.36 13.49 -9.90
C ALA A 67 -22.35 12.64 -10.74
N GLN A 68 -21.93 12.14 -11.91
CA GLN A 68 -22.73 11.62 -13.02
C GLN A 68 -22.05 10.42 -13.67
N THR A 69 -21.85 9.35 -12.91
CA THR A 69 -22.20 8.03 -13.44
C THR A 69 -23.30 7.49 -12.56
N ALA A 70 -24.51 8.03 -12.74
CA ALA A 70 -25.73 7.52 -12.12
C ALA A 70 -26.10 6.11 -12.64
N GLU A 71 -25.42 5.63 -13.69
CA GLU A 71 -25.38 4.21 -14.02
C GLU A 71 -24.26 3.57 -13.20
N GLY A 72 -24.61 3.07 -12.02
CA GLY A 72 -23.68 2.33 -11.17
C GLY A 72 -23.02 1.19 -11.95
N ILE A 73 -21.74 0.94 -11.70
CA ILE A 73 -21.02 -0.14 -12.36
C ILE A 73 -21.52 -1.45 -11.76
N TYR A 74 -22.42 -2.12 -12.47
CA TYR A 74 -23.04 -3.33 -11.95
C TYR A 74 -22.06 -4.52 -12.02
N CYS A 75 -21.50 -4.89 -10.87
CA CYS A 75 -20.83 -6.17 -10.68
C CYS A 75 -21.87 -7.24 -10.31
N ASP A 76 -22.19 -8.11 -11.27
CA ASP A 76 -23.09 -9.24 -11.08
C ASP A 76 -22.38 -10.48 -10.49
N VAL A 77 -21.05 -10.51 -10.52
CA VAL A 77 -20.24 -11.59 -9.95
C VAL A 77 -20.21 -11.47 -8.42
N LYS A 78 -20.68 -12.49 -7.71
CA LYS A 78 -20.63 -12.55 -6.24
C LYS A 78 -19.23 -12.99 -5.79
N LEU A 79 -18.67 -12.25 -4.83
CA LEU A 79 -17.28 -12.37 -4.39
C LEU A 79 -17.21 -12.52 -2.87
N ASN A 80 -16.26 -13.32 -2.39
CA ASN A 80 -15.73 -13.21 -1.04
C ASN A 80 -14.67 -12.10 -1.01
N ILE A 81 -14.93 -11.00 -0.30
CA ILE A 81 -14.03 -9.85 -0.21
C ILE A 81 -13.46 -9.77 1.22
N VAL A 82 -12.14 -9.76 1.34
CA VAL A 82 -11.48 -9.43 2.61
C VAL A 82 -10.99 -7.98 2.59
N ILE A 83 -11.35 -7.22 3.62
CA ILE A 83 -10.91 -5.85 3.82
C ILE A 83 -9.90 -5.81 4.96
N GLN A 84 -8.63 -5.54 4.66
CA GLN A 84 -7.52 -5.52 5.62
C GLN A 84 -7.26 -4.09 6.09
N ILE A 85 -7.51 -3.81 7.37
CA ILE A 85 -7.31 -2.49 7.95
C ILE A 85 -6.40 -2.56 9.18
N VAL A 86 -5.28 -1.84 9.13
CA VAL A 86 -4.44 -1.55 10.30
C VAL A 86 -4.59 -0.08 10.67
N GLY A 87 -4.98 0.21 11.91
CA GLY A 87 -5.17 1.59 12.36
C GLY A 87 -6.06 1.75 13.57
N SER A 88 -6.50 2.98 13.78
CA SER A 88 -7.41 3.39 14.84
C SER A 88 -8.88 3.18 14.46
N ARG A 89 -9.81 3.56 15.34
CA ARG A 89 -11.25 3.57 15.02
C ARG A 89 -11.57 4.44 13.79
N GLY A 90 -10.85 5.56 13.62
CA GLY A 90 -11.01 6.45 12.47
C GLY A 90 -10.61 5.81 11.13
N ASP A 91 -9.75 4.79 11.18
CA ASP A 91 -9.37 4.00 10.00
C ASP A 91 -10.36 2.87 9.75
N VAL A 92 -10.91 2.23 10.79
CA VAL A 92 -11.83 1.08 10.64
C VAL A 92 -13.26 1.49 10.26
N GLN A 93 -13.78 2.56 10.87
CA GLN A 93 -15.18 2.98 10.69
C GLN A 93 -15.58 3.23 9.22
N PRO A 94 -14.78 3.92 8.38
CA PRO A 94 -15.07 4.07 6.96
C PRO A 94 -15.28 2.73 6.25
N PHE A 95 -14.47 1.72 6.57
CA PHE A 95 -14.53 0.43 5.89
C PHE A 95 -15.69 -0.46 6.35
N ILE A 96 -16.28 -0.18 7.52
CA ILE A 96 -17.57 -0.78 7.89
C ILE A 96 -18.67 -0.29 6.96
N ALA A 97 -18.73 1.03 6.70
CA ALA A 97 -19.70 1.59 5.76
C ALA A 97 -19.50 1.02 4.34
N LEU A 98 -18.25 0.91 3.88
CA LEU A 98 -17.92 0.26 2.61
C LEU A 98 -18.32 -1.22 2.59
N GLY A 99 -18.05 -1.95 3.67
CA GLY A 99 -18.40 -3.37 3.78
C GLY A 99 -19.90 -3.61 3.67
N ASN A 100 -20.71 -2.80 4.35
CA ASN A 100 -22.17 -2.87 4.28
C ASN A 100 -22.68 -2.55 2.87
N ALA A 101 -22.10 -1.55 2.20
CA ALA A 101 -22.43 -1.25 0.81
C ALA A 101 -22.08 -2.41 -0.12
N LEU A 102 -20.90 -3.02 0.02
CA LEU A 102 -20.51 -4.21 -0.76
C LEU A 102 -21.44 -5.41 -0.50
N GLN A 103 -21.91 -5.61 0.74
CA GLN A 103 -22.93 -6.62 1.05
C GLN A 103 -24.25 -6.37 0.32
N SER A 104 -24.67 -5.11 0.15
CA SER A 104 -25.89 -4.78 -0.61
C SER A 104 -25.78 -5.14 -2.10
N HIS A 105 -24.56 -5.23 -2.64
CA HIS A 105 -24.28 -5.76 -3.98
C HIS A 105 -24.18 -7.30 -4.01
N GLY A 106 -24.41 -7.98 -2.88
CA GLY A 106 -24.41 -9.44 -2.74
C GLY A 106 -23.02 -10.05 -2.50
N HIS A 107 -22.00 -9.25 -2.20
CA HIS A 107 -20.70 -9.78 -1.81
C HIS A 107 -20.71 -10.29 -0.37
N ARG A 108 -19.90 -11.29 -0.08
CA ARG A 108 -19.61 -11.73 1.29
C ARG A 108 -18.38 -10.97 1.78
N VAL A 109 -18.52 -10.18 2.83
CA VAL A 109 -17.47 -9.27 3.28
C VAL A 109 -16.94 -9.66 4.66
N ARG A 110 -15.61 -9.74 4.75
CA ARG A 110 -14.86 -9.98 5.98
C ARG A 110 -13.93 -8.81 6.27
N ILE A 111 -14.05 -8.22 7.45
CA ILE A 111 -13.14 -7.19 7.95
C ILE A 111 -12.04 -7.86 8.76
N ALA A 112 -10.80 -7.69 8.31
CA ALA A 112 -9.60 -8.16 8.98
C ALA A 112 -8.89 -6.97 9.66
N THR A 113 -8.99 -6.89 10.99
CA THR A 113 -8.40 -5.78 11.77
C THR A 113 -8.06 -6.24 13.21
N HIS A 114 -7.69 -5.29 14.07
CA HIS A 114 -7.30 -5.56 15.44
C HIS A 114 -8.46 -6.12 16.29
N GLY A 115 -8.13 -7.00 17.24
CA GLY A 115 -9.10 -7.69 18.11
C GLY A 115 -10.06 -6.75 18.87
N VAL A 116 -9.61 -5.56 19.24
CA VAL A 116 -10.43 -4.58 19.98
C VAL A 116 -11.65 -4.08 19.20
N PHE A 117 -11.65 -4.20 17.86
CA PHE A 117 -12.74 -3.77 17.00
C PHE A 117 -13.71 -4.90 16.64
N GLU A 118 -13.50 -6.11 17.16
CA GLU A 118 -14.35 -7.28 16.87
C GLU A 118 -15.83 -6.99 17.06
N LYS A 119 -16.20 -6.48 18.25
CA LYS A 119 -17.59 -6.15 18.56
C LYS A 119 -18.14 -5.10 17.60
N PHE A 120 -17.35 -4.06 17.29
CA PHE A 120 -17.78 -2.97 16.41
C PHE A 120 -18.08 -3.45 14.98
N VAL A 121 -17.27 -4.38 14.46
CA VAL A 121 -17.49 -5.02 13.16
C VAL A 121 -18.72 -5.93 13.18
N LYS A 122 -18.84 -6.81 14.18
CA LYS A 122 -19.94 -7.78 14.28
C LYS A 122 -21.30 -7.13 14.52
N ASP A 123 -21.35 -6.08 15.33
CA ASP A 123 -22.57 -5.28 15.56
C ASP A 123 -23.06 -4.60 14.26
N SER A 124 -22.19 -4.49 13.24
CA SER A 124 -22.51 -4.01 11.90
C SER A 124 -22.84 -5.14 10.90
N TYR A 125 -23.01 -6.39 11.36
CA TYR A 125 -23.34 -7.56 10.55
C TYR A 125 -22.30 -7.97 9.49
N LEU A 126 -21.03 -7.61 9.73
CA LEU A 126 -19.89 -8.02 8.91
C LEU A 126 -19.12 -9.16 9.57
N GLU A 127 -18.49 -10.03 8.78
CA GLU A 127 -17.56 -11.04 9.32
C GLU A 127 -16.30 -10.36 9.86
N PHE A 128 -15.75 -10.91 10.94
CA PHE A 128 -14.54 -10.38 11.57
C PHE A 128 -13.42 -11.40 11.58
N PHE A 129 -12.19 -10.96 11.30
CA PHE A 129 -10.99 -11.77 11.47
C PHE A 129 -9.90 -10.99 12.22
N PRO A 130 -9.37 -11.52 13.34
CA PRO A 130 -8.32 -10.84 14.09
C PRO A 130 -6.97 -10.98 13.37
N ILE A 131 -6.34 -9.86 13.03
CA ILE A 131 -4.99 -9.87 12.45
C ILE A 131 -3.88 -9.77 13.50
N GLY A 132 -4.23 -9.72 14.78
CA GLY A 132 -3.29 -9.44 15.86
C GLY A 132 -2.87 -7.97 15.91
N GLY A 133 -1.83 -7.70 16.69
CA GLY A 133 -1.45 -6.33 17.03
C GLY A 133 -2.46 -5.65 17.98
N ASP A 134 -1.93 -4.85 18.90
CA ASP A 134 -2.73 -4.09 19.85
C ASP A 134 -2.71 -2.61 19.42
N PRO A 135 -3.82 -2.04 18.93
CA PRO A 135 -3.88 -0.66 18.46
C PRO A 135 -3.66 0.33 19.60
N ALA A 136 -3.91 -0.04 20.87
CA ALA A 136 -3.54 0.81 22.00
C ALA A 136 -2.03 0.76 22.27
N LYS A 137 -1.34 -0.36 22.02
CA LYS A 137 0.14 -0.38 22.04
C LYS A 137 0.74 0.27 20.81
N LEU A 138 0.15 0.12 19.63
CA LEU A 138 0.51 0.82 18.40
C LEU A 138 0.30 2.32 18.56
N MET A 139 -0.83 2.76 19.10
CA MET A 139 -1.13 4.18 19.36
C MET A 139 -0.35 4.73 20.56
N ALA A 140 -0.24 4.03 21.68
CA ALA A 140 0.60 4.47 22.82
C ALA A 140 2.08 4.51 22.44
N TYR A 141 2.53 3.61 21.56
CA TYR A 141 3.84 3.70 20.94
C TYR A 141 3.89 4.82 19.91
N MET A 142 2.89 5.04 19.05
CA MET A 142 2.80 6.22 18.18
C MET A 142 2.56 7.53 18.94
N VAL A 143 2.29 7.50 20.24
CA VAL A 143 2.20 8.68 21.11
C VAL A 143 3.54 8.89 21.79
N LYS A 144 4.22 7.80 22.18
CA LYS A 144 5.56 7.81 22.79
C LYS A 144 6.71 7.75 21.78
N ASN A 145 6.45 7.52 20.52
CA ASN A 145 7.39 7.46 19.40
C ASN A 145 6.52 7.55 18.12
N PRO A 146 5.92 8.70 17.77
CA PRO A 146 4.97 8.82 16.65
C PRO A 146 5.37 8.34 15.22
N GLY A 147 6.41 7.49 15.09
CA GLY A 147 6.98 6.96 13.85
C GLY A 147 6.75 5.50 13.50
N LEU A 148 6.47 5.32 12.21
CA LEU A 148 6.55 4.03 11.52
C LEU A 148 8.01 3.55 11.36
N ILE A 149 9.02 4.39 11.59
CA ILE A 149 10.44 4.07 11.33
C ILE A 149 11.27 4.24 12.61
N PRO A 150 12.03 3.23 13.07
CA PRO A 150 12.89 3.36 14.25
C PRO A 150 14.13 4.23 13.96
N GLN A 151 14.56 5.08 14.90
CA GLN A 151 15.86 5.79 14.84
C GLN A 151 17.04 4.80 14.97
N ILE A 152 18.08 4.94 14.14
CA ILE A 152 19.26 4.03 14.20
C ILE A 152 20.12 4.28 15.46
N GLU A 153 20.05 5.47 16.08
CA GLU A 153 21.07 5.94 17.03
C GLU A 153 20.63 6.02 18.51
N THR A 154 19.33 5.89 18.84
CA THR A 154 18.81 6.03 20.22
C THR A 154 18.12 4.79 20.79
N LEU A 155 18.17 3.65 20.10
CA LEU A 155 17.32 2.51 20.45
C LEU A 155 18.04 1.44 21.30
N ARG A 156 17.40 1.09 22.42
CA ARG A 156 17.69 -0.16 23.15
C ARG A 156 17.27 -1.36 22.28
N ASP A 157 18.14 -2.35 22.12
CA ASP A 157 17.96 -3.56 21.31
C ASP A 157 16.61 -4.33 21.46
N GLY A 158 15.84 -4.07 22.53
CA GLY A 158 14.56 -4.73 22.81
C GLY A 158 13.35 -4.22 22.01
N GLU A 159 13.27 -2.92 21.72
CA GLU A 159 12.04 -2.31 21.17
C GLU A 159 11.87 -2.59 19.66
N ILE A 160 12.97 -2.60 18.90
CA ILE A 160 12.98 -2.95 17.46
C ILE A 160 12.46 -4.39 17.27
N LYS A 161 12.94 -5.32 18.10
CA LYS A 161 12.55 -6.72 18.01
C LYS A 161 11.06 -6.91 18.29
N GLN A 162 10.51 -6.18 19.26
CA GLN A 162 9.09 -6.24 19.59
C GLN A 162 8.22 -5.68 18.46
N LYS A 163 8.65 -4.59 17.81
CA LYS A 163 7.97 -4.02 16.64
C LYS A 163 7.98 -4.97 15.43
N GLN A 164 9.12 -5.57 15.13
CA GLN A 164 9.22 -6.55 14.04
C GLN A 164 8.37 -7.80 14.31
N ILE A 165 8.23 -8.21 15.58
CA ILE A 165 7.33 -9.31 15.99
C ILE A 165 5.88 -8.93 15.74
N MET A 166 5.45 -7.74 16.18
CA MET A 166 4.08 -7.27 15.98
C MET A 166 3.73 -7.10 14.50
N VAL A 167 4.62 -6.52 13.69
CA VAL A 167 4.40 -6.43 12.23
C VAL A 167 4.35 -7.82 11.60
N ALA A 168 5.23 -8.74 12.01
CA ALA A 168 5.18 -10.12 11.51
C ALA A 168 3.87 -10.83 11.87
N GLU A 169 3.35 -10.61 13.08
CA GLU A 169 2.02 -11.10 13.51
C GLU A 169 0.90 -10.53 12.63
N MET A 170 0.91 -9.21 12.38
CA MET A 170 -0.08 -8.56 11.50
C MET A 170 -0.03 -9.09 10.07
N LEU A 171 1.17 -9.29 9.51
CA LEU A 171 1.35 -9.84 8.17
C LEU A 171 0.78 -11.28 8.09
N ASP A 172 1.09 -12.12 9.09
CA ASP A 172 0.56 -13.49 9.19
C ASP A 172 -0.97 -13.49 9.36
N GLY A 173 -1.50 -12.63 10.23
CA GLY A 173 -2.94 -12.45 10.42
C GLY A 173 -3.67 -12.00 9.16
N CYS A 174 -3.09 -11.08 8.39
CA CYS A 174 -3.63 -10.67 7.09
C CYS A 174 -3.65 -11.83 6.09
N TRP A 175 -2.59 -12.65 6.02
CA TRP A 175 -2.58 -13.85 5.18
C TRP A 175 -3.67 -14.84 5.58
N LYS A 176 -3.77 -15.15 6.88
CA LYS A 176 -4.77 -16.07 7.42
C LYS A 176 -6.19 -15.59 7.15
N SER A 177 -6.46 -14.30 7.27
CA SER A 177 -7.77 -13.72 6.96
C SER A 177 -8.25 -14.03 5.54
N CYS A 178 -7.33 -14.29 4.61
CA CYS A 178 -7.65 -14.57 3.21
C CYS A 178 -8.03 -16.03 2.94
N ILE A 179 -7.64 -16.99 3.79
CA ILE A 179 -7.77 -18.44 3.50
C ILE A 179 -8.24 -19.32 4.66
N GLU A 180 -8.19 -18.81 5.90
CA GLU A 180 -8.65 -19.54 7.07
C GLU A 180 -10.15 -19.34 7.29
N ASP A 181 -10.78 -20.37 7.82
CA ASP A 181 -12.19 -20.39 8.17
C ASP A 181 -12.46 -19.32 9.26
N ASP A 182 -13.71 -18.88 9.37
CA ASP A 182 -14.12 -17.93 10.40
C ASP A 182 -13.76 -18.45 11.80
N PRO A 183 -13.09 -17.65 12.67
CA PRO A 183 -12.61 -18.11 13.96
C PRO A 183 -13.70 -18.64 14.88
N ASP A 184 -14.93 -18.15 14.78
CA ASP A 184 -16.02 -18.48 15.70
C ASP A 184 -17.00 -19.48 15.10
N THR A 185 -17.52 -19.17 13.92
CA THR A 185 -18.51 -19.99 13.22
C THR A 185 -17.89 -21.19 12.52
N LYS A 186 -16.57 -21.18 12.31
CA LYS A 186 -15.83 -22.18 11.52
C LYS A 186 -16.29 -22.26 10.06
N GLU A 187 -17.03 -21.26 9.58
CA GLU A 187 -17.42 -21.20 8.18
C GLU A 187 -16.19 -20.99 7.29
N PRO A 188 -15.95 -21.87 6.30
CA PRO A 188 -14.85 -21.68 5.37
C PRO A 188 -14.95 -20.36 4.62
N PHE A 189 -13.79 -19.75 4.33
CA PHE A 189 -13.70 -18.53 3.56
C PHE A 189 -12.38 -18.50 2.79
N VAL A 190 -12.46 -18.18 1.50
CA VAL A 190 -11.30 -17.84 0.69
C VAL A 190 -11.59 -16.56 -0.08
N ALA A 191 -10.68 -15.60 -0.02
CA ALA A 191 -10.82 -14.32 -0.70
C ALA A 191 -10.76 -14.47 -2.23
N ASP A 192 -11.71 -13.82 -2.91
CA ASP A 192 -11.75 -13.63 -4.36
C ASP A 192 -11.20 -12.24 -4.76
N ALA A 193 -11.17 -11.29 -3.81
CA ALA A 193 -10.55 -9.98 -3.94
C ALA A 193 -10.13 -9.41 -2.57
N ILE A 194 -9.16 -8.49 -2.56
CA ILE A 194 -8.66 -7.82 -1.35
C ILE A 194 -8.89 -6.31 -1.48
N ILE A 195 -9.44 -5.69 -0.43
CA ILE A 195 -9.36 -4.24 -0.22
C ILE A 195 -8.45 -4.01 0.99
N ALA A 196 -7.56 -3.02 0.95
CA ALA A 196 -6.68 -2.78 2.09
C ALA A 196 -6.26 -1.32 2.23
N ASN A 197 -5.89 -0.91 3.44
CA ASN A 197 -5.14 0.33 3.63
C ASN A 197 -3.61 0.08 3.57
N PRO A 198 -2.80 1.06 3.13
CA PRO A 198 -1.35 0.90 3.02
C PRO A 198 -0.65 0.43 4.31
N PRO A 199 -1.03 0.90 5.52
CA PRO A 199 -0.42 0.44 6.78
C PRO A 199 -0.52 -1.06 7.07
N SER A 200 -1.32 -1.83 6.33
CA SER A 200 -1.38 -3.28 6.47
C SER A 200 -0.16 -4.02 5.91
N PHE A 201 0.54 -3.45 4.92
CA PHE A 201 1.74 -3.98 4.23
C PHE A 201 1.64 -5.40 3.62
N ALA A 202 0.64 -6.21 3.98
CA ALA A 202 0.47 -7.59 3.52
C ALA A 202 -0.25 -7.69 2.16
N HIS A 203 -1.04 -6.67 1.83
CA HIS A 203 -2.03 -6.63 0.75
C HIS A 203 -1.54 -7.19 -0.59
N VAL A 204 -0.52 -6.58 -1.21
CA VAL A 204 0.01 -6.98 -2.54
C VAL A 204 0.60 -8.38 -2.51
N HIS A 205 1.16 -8.78 -1.36
CA HIS A 205 1.79 -10.09 -1.21
C HIS A 205 0.75 -11.20 -1.05
N CYS A 206 -0.33 -10.97 -0.28
CA CYS A 206 -1.46 -11.89 -0.19
C CYS A 206 -2.14 -12.05 -1.55
N ALA A 207 -2.38 -10.94 -2.25
CA ALA A 207 -2.94 -10.91 -3.59
C ALA A 207 -2.08 -11.69 -4.59
N GLN A 208 -0.76 -11.53 -4.51
CA GLN A 208 0.19 -12.27 -5.34
C GLN A 208 0.13 -13.79 -5.09
N ALA A 209 0.08 -14.22 -3.83
CA ALA A 209 0.03 -15.64 -3.48
C ALA A 209 -1.28 -16.30 -3.94
N LEU A 210 -2.41 -15.58 -3.87
CA LEU A 210 -3.73 -16.08 -4.27
C LEU A 210 -4.01 -15.91 -5.77
N GLY A 211 -3.31 -14.99 -6.44
CA GLY A 211 -3.56 -14.60 -7.82
C GLY A 211 -4.91 -13.90 -7.99
N ILE A 212 -5.26 -13.01 -7.06
CA ILE A 212 -6.54 -12.25 -7.02
C ILE A 212 -6.28 -10.75 -7.05
N PRO A 213 -7.25 -9.90 -7.45
CA PRO A 213 -7.05 -8.45 -7.43
C PRO A 213 -6.95 -7.88 -6.03
N VAL A 214 -6.24 -6.76 -5.92
CA VAL A 214 -6.13 -5.95 -4.71
C VAL A 214 -6.39 -4.48 -5.04
N HIS A 215 -7.15 -3.81 -4.19
CA HIS A 215 -7.48 -2.39 -4.29
C HIS A 215 -7.08 -1.70 -2.99
N LEU A 216 -6.26 -0.65 -3.08
CA LEU A 216 -5.86 0.13 -1.90
C LEU A 216 -6.84 1.28 -1.67
N MET A 217 -7.31 1.45 -0.44
CA MET A 217 -8.15 2.59 -0.10
C MET A 217 -7.61 3.29 1.14
N PHE A 218 -7.59 4.62 1.14
CA PHE A 218 -7.06 5.36 2.27
C PHE A 218 -7.63 6.76 2.44
N THR A 219 -7.52 7.27 3.66
CA THR A 219 -7.98 8.62 4.05
C THR A 219 -6.85 9.65 4.05
N MET A 220 -5.63 9.28 3.65
CA MET A 220 -4.48 10.19 3.61
C MET A 220 -3.71 9.95 2.33
N PRO A 221 -3.08 10.97 1.73
CA PRO A 221 -2.35 10.79 0.49
C PRO A 221 -1.13 9.89 0.69
N TRP A 222 -1.00 8.90 -0.20
CA TRP A 222 0.04 7.88 -0.18
C TRP A 222 0.69 7.66 -1.57
N SER A 223 0.15 8.29 -2.60
CA SER A 223 0.59 8.19 -3.99
C SER A 223 1.32 9.46 -4.39
N SER A 224 2.47 9.29 -5.04
CA SER A 224 3.33 10.36 -5.53
C SER A 224 2.56 11.42 -6.30
N THR A 225 2.72 12.70 -5.91
CA THR A 225 2.15 13.86 -6.63
C THR A 225 2.97 15.11 -6.40
N LYS A 226 2.93 16.01 -7.38
CA LYS A 226 3.47 17.36 -7.35
C LYS A 226 2.57 18.35 -6.58
N ALA A 227 1.33 18.00 -6.28
CA ALA A 227 0.33 18.91 -5.69
C ALA A 227 0.55 19.21 -4.20
N PHE A 228 0.95 18.21 -3.43
CA PHE A 228 1.21 18.30 -1.99
C PHE A 228 2.19 17.20 -1.56
N PRO A 229 2.96 17.41 -0.48
CA PRO A 229 3.97 16.44 -0.04
C PRO A 229 3.31 15.26 0.68
N HIS A 230 4.09 14.20 0.85
CA HIS A 230 3.74 13.06 1.67
C HIS A 230 3.48 13.52 3.13
N PRO A 231 2.35 13.12 3.77
CA PRO A 231 1.98 13.60 5.11
C PRO A 231 3.02 13.32 6.20
N LEU A 232 3.81 12.25 6.06
CA LEU A 232 4.88 11.88 7.01
C LEU A 232 6.23 12.57 6.76
N ALA A 233 6.37 13.36 5.69
CA ALA A 233 7.62 14.00 5.34
C ALA A 233 7.68 15.45 5.85
N ASN A 234 8.79 15.77 6.51
CA ASN A 234 9.26 17.12 6.76
C ASN A 234 10.28 17.48 5.67
N MET A 235 10.19 18.69 5.11
CA MET A 235 11.19 19.19 4.17
C MET A 235 11.89 20.41 4.76
N ASN A 236 13.21 20.45 4.64
CA ASN A 236 13.98 21.66 4.90
C ASN A 236 13.90 22.58 3.67
N SER A 237 13.98 23.90 3.88
CA SER A 237 13.99 24.88 2.78
C SER A 237 15.16 24.61 1.83
N THR A 238 14.87 24.44 0.53
CA THR A 238 15.86 24.20 -0.51
C THR A 238 15.60 25.06 -1.75
N ASP A 239 16.57 25.09 -2.67
CA ASP A 239 16.43 25.69 -4.00
C ASP A 239 15.61 24.80 -4.96
N MET A 240 15.16 23.63 -4.51
CA MET A 240 14.37 22.70 -5.33
C MET A 240 12.97 23.27 -5.58
N ASN A 241 12.47 23.11 -6.81
CA ASN A 241 11.09 23.48 -7.15
C ASN A 241 10.10 22.80 -6.18
N PRO A 242 9.19 23.56 -5.52
CA PRO A 242 8.24 23.00 -4.55
C PRO A 242 7.38 21.84 -5.08
N ARG A 243 7.02 21.85 -6.37
CA ARG A 243 6.28 20.75 -7.02
C ARG A 243 7.11 19.47 -7.08
N THR A 244 8.38 19.59 -7.46
CA THR A 244 9.32 18.46 -7.51
C THR A 244 9.62 17.97 -6.09
N ALA A 245 9.80 18.87 -5.13
CA ALA A 245 10.01 18.54 -3.73
C ALA A 245 8.85 17.71 -3.17
N ASN A 246 7.60 18.10 -3.43
CA ASN A 246 6.41 17.32 -3.05
C ASN A 246 6.49 15.87 -3.57
N TRP A 247 6.79 15.68 -4.84
CA TRP A 247 6.85 14.34 -5.44
C TRP A 247 7.99 13.50 -4.82
N VAL A 248 9.15 14.11 -4.60
CA VAL A 248 10.33 13.45 -3.99
C VAL A 248 10.03 12.91 -2.60
N THR A 249 9.20 13.60 -1.81
CA THR A 249 8.86 13.14 -0.45
C THR A 249 8.26 11.73 -0.42
N TYR A 250 7.41 11.37 -1.38
CA TYR A 250 6.80 10.04 -1.43
C TYR A 250 7.85 8.95 -1.64
N GLY A 251 8.76 9.16 -2.59
CA GLY A 251 9.84 8.22 -2.87
C GLY A 251 10.77 8.01 -1.68
N VAL A 252 11.11 9.07 -0.94
CA VAL A 252 11.96 8.96 0.26
C VAL A 252 11.24 8.24 1.40
N VAL A 253 9.97 8.56 1.65
CA VAL A 253 9.19 7.92 2.73
C VAL A 253 9.00 6.43 2.46
N GLU A 254 8.62 6.06 1.24
CA GLU A 254 8.50 4.66 0.84
C GLU A 254 9.83 3.92 0.93
N TRP A 255 10.93 4.57 0.54
CA TRP A 255 12.26 3.98 0.62
C TRP A 255 12.65 3.65 2.06
N LEU A 256 12.48 4.61 2.98
CA LEU A 256 12.77 4.39 4.40
C LEU A 256 11.85 3.34 5.02
N THR A 257 10.57 3.34 4.64
CA THR A 257 9.60 2.33 5.09
C THR A 257 10.07 0.93 4.69
N TRP A 258 10.53 0.77 3.44
CA TRP A 258 11.07 -0.49 2.96
C TRP A 258 12.40 -0.87 3.63
N GLN A 259 13.29 0.07 3.93
CA GLN A 259 14.50 -0.24 4.70
C GLN A 259 14.18 -0.76 6.10
N GLY A 260 13.16 -0.19 6.76
CA GLY A 260 12.74 -0.62 8.10
C GLY A 260 11.99 -1.94 8.15
N LEU A 261 11.17 -2.24 7.13
CA LEU A 261 10.24 -3.38 7.14
C LEU A 261 10.53 -4.46 6.10
N GLY A 262 11.35 -4.18 5.09
CA GLY A 262 11.58 -5.07 3.94
C GLY A 262 12.07 -6.46 4.34
N ASP A 263 12.88 -6.57 5.39
CA ASP A 263 13.32 -7.86 5.94
C ASP A 263 12.20 -8.65 6.61
N VAL A 264 11.30 -7.97 7.33
CA VAL A 264 10.12 -8.58 7.97
C VAL A 264 9.16 -9.07 6.89
N ILE A 265 8.88 -8.20 5.91
CA ILE A 265 8.04 -8.49 4.74
C ILE A 265 8.62 -9.66 3.95
N ASN A 266 9.93 -9.67 3.66
CA ASN A 266 10.55 -10.78 2.92
C ASN A 266 10.59 -12.09 3.71
N ARG A 267 10.67 -12.05 5.05
CA ARG A 267 10.47 -13.26 5.88
C ARG A 267 9.05 -13.80 5.76
N PHE A 268 8.06 -12.93 5.85
CA PHE A 268 6.66 -13.28 5.64
C PHE A 268 6.39 -13.83 4.23
N ARG A 269 6.91 -13.17 3.19
CA ARG A 269 6.80 -13.66 1.80
C ARG A 269 7.34 -15.08 1.66
N ARG A 270 8.48 -15.40 2.26
CA ARG A 270 9.02 -16.77 2.26
C ARG A 270 8.16 -17.75 3.05
N SER A 271 7.47 -17.34 4.12
CA SER A 271 6.56 -18.24 4.86
C SER A 271 5.29 -18.59 4.09
N ILE A 272 4.94 -17.78 3.08
CA ILE A 272 3.84 -18.04 2.14
C ILE A 272 4.33 -18.42 0.73
N ASP A 273 5.53 -19.01 0.63
CA ASP A 273 6.11 -19.54 -0.61
C ASP A 273 6.28 -18.49 -1.75
N LEU A 274 6.47 -17.21 -1.41
CA LEU A 274 6.80 -16.15 -2.37
C LEU A 274 8.31 -15.83 -2.40
N ALA A 275 8.78 -15.38 -3.56
CA ALA A 275 10.16 -14.89 -3.72
C ALA A 275 10.35 -13.58 -2.96
N SER A 276 11.56 -13.33 -2.44
CA SER A 276 11.87 -12.01 -1.84
C SER A 276 11.75 -10.89 -2.89
N VAL A 277 11.28 -9.72 -2.47
CA VAL A 277 11.31 -8.50 -3.28
C VAL A 277 12.66 -7.79 -3.05
N PRO A 278 13.35 -7.36 -4.12
CA PRO A 278 14.58 -6.58 -4.00
C PRO A 278 14.38 -5.24 -3.28
N ALA A 279 15.42 -4.77 -2.60
CA ALA A 279 15.40 -3.48 -1.88
C ALA A 279 15.08 -2.27 -2.78
N THR A 280 15.37 -2.36 -4.07
CA THR A 280 15.11 -1.30 -5.07
C THR A 280 13.68 -1.28 -5.58
N GLU A 281 12.96 -2.41 -5.56
CA GLU A 281 11.59 -2.49 -6.08
C GLU A 281 10.53 -2.27 -4.99
N GLY A 282 10.83 -2.72 -3.77
CA GLY A 282 9.93 -2.59 -2.62
C GLY A 282 9.27 -1.21 -2.45
N PRO A 283 10.05 -0.11 -2.44
CA PRO A 283 9.55 1.25 -2.26
C PRO A 283 8.56 1.75 -3.32
N CYS A 284 8.43 1.06 -4.44
CA CYS A 284 7.60 1.53 -5.55
C CYS A 284 6.65 0.45 -6.06
N LEU A 285 6.41 -0.62 -5.28
CA LEU A 285 5.58 -1.75 -5.70
C LEU A 285 4.17 -1.33 -6.12
N ALA A 286 3.49 -0.50 -5.33
CA ALA A 286 2.12 -0.10 -5.63
C ALA A 286 2.02 0.69 -6.94
N GLU A 287 2.96 1.63 -7.16
CA GLU A 287 3.03 2.43 -8.38
C GLU A 287 3.48 1.59 -9.60
N ALA A 288 4.51 0.75 -9.43
CA ALA A 288 5.07 -0.09 -10.48
C ALA A 288 4.11 -1.18 -10.99
N LEU A 289 3.22 -1.65 -10.11
CA LEU A 289 2.19 -2.63 -10.44
C LEU A 289 0.85 -1.97 -10.82
N GLU A 290 0.78 -0.64 -10.84
CA GLU A 290 -0.44 0.13 -11.10
C GLU A 290 -1.61 -0.34 -10.23
N ILE A 291 -1.35 -0.58 -8.94
CA ILE A 291 -2.38 -1.08 -8.02
C ILE A 291 -3.49 -0.02 -7.92
N PRO A 292 -4.76 -0.38 -8.19
CA PRO A 292 -5.89 0.53 -8.04
C PRO A 292 -5.92 1.15 -6.65
N PHE A 293 -6.10 2.46 -6.59
CA PHE A 293 -6.08 3.22 -5.35
C PHE A 293 -7.29 4.16 -5.27
N THR A 294 -8.07 4.11 -4.19
CA THR A 294 -9.17 5.05 -3.94
C THR A 294 -8.96 5.85 -2.67
N TYR A 295 -9.00 7.17 -2.81
CA TYR A 295 -8.94 8.09 -1.70
C TYR A 295 -10.34 8.45 -1.19
N CYS A 296 -10.51 8.27 0.12
CA CYS A 296 -11.79 8.35 0.84
C CYS A 296 -12.01 9.77 1.40
N TRP A 297 -11.89 10.79 0.54
CA TRP A 297 -12.13 12.18 0.90
C TRP A 297 -12.91 12.92 -0.17
N SER A 298 -13.52 14.05 0.22
CA SER A 298 -14.28 14.90 -0.70
C SER A 298 -13.38 15.60 -1.72
N PRO A 299 -13.67 15.46 -3.03
CA PRO A 299 -13.00 16.24 -4.07
C PRO A 299 -13.31 17.75 -3.97
N ALA A 300 -14.37 18.15 -3.25
CA ALA A 300 -14.67 19.54 -2.97
C ALA A 300 -13.65 20.19 -2.02
N LEU A 301 -13.03 19.40 -1.13
CA LEU A 301 -11.97 19.86 -0.24
C LEU A 301 -10.58 19.61 -0.84
N VAL A 302 -10.32 18.38 -1.30
CA VAL A 302 -9.04 17.99 -1.89
C VAL A 302 -9.30 17.38 -3.28
N PRO A 303 -9.18 18.17 -4.36
CA PRO A 303 -9.44 17.67 -5.70
C PRO A 303 -8.39 16.62 -6.12
N LYS A 304 -8.76 15.73 -7.04
CA LYS A 304 -7.83 14.78 -7.65
C LYS A 304 -6.67 15.56 -8.32
N PRO A 305 -5.41 15.35 -7.91
CA PRO A 305 -4.25 15.88 -8.60
C PRO A 305 -4.24 15.50 -10.08
N ARG A 306 -3.85 16.43 -10.94
CA ARG A 306 -3.82 16.24 -12.40
C ARG A 306 -2.77 15.23 -12.86
N ASP A 307 -1.72 15.04 -12.06
CA ASP A 307 -0.65 14.09 -12.31
C ASP A 307 -0.95 12.68 -11.79
N TRP A 308 -2.14 12.44 -11.22
CA TRP A 308 -2.56 11.08 -10.88
C TRP A 308 -3.16 10.33 -12.07
N PRO A 309 -2.73 9.07 -12.30
CA PRO A 309 -3.24 8.23 -13.38
C PRO A 309 -4.71 7.79 -13.16
N SER A 310 -5.27 7.11 -14.17
CA SER A 310 -6.67 6.68 -14.16
C SER A 310 -6.98 5.59 -13.13
N TYR A 311 -5.99 4.85 -12.64
CA TYR A 311 -6.18 3.83 -11.60
C TYR A 311 -6.27 4.41 -10.18
N ILE A 312 -6.15 5.74 -10.03
CA ILE A 312 -6.25 6.43 -8.74
C ILE A 312 -7.50 7.31 -8.71
N ASP A 313 -8.44 7.02 -7.82
CA ASP A 313 -9.72 7.73 -7.70
C ASP A 313 -9.84 8.53 -6.39
N VAL A 314 -10.68 9.57 -6.40
CA VAL A 314 -11.10 10.33 -5.22
C VAL A 314 -12.62 10.30 -5.19
N CYS A 315 -13.20 9.61 -4.20
CA CYS A 315 -14.62 9.20 -4.27
C CYS A 315 -15.57 10.04 -3.40
N GLY A 316 -15.05 10.74 -2.38
CA GLY A 316 -15.87 11.33 -1.32
C GLY A 316 -15.54 10.72 0.05
N PHE A 317 -15.94 11.40 1.12
CA PHE A 317 -15.84 10.85 2.47
C PHE A 317 -16.87 9.74 2.70
N PHE A 318 -16.52 8.77 3.54
CA PHE A 318 -17.43 7.66 3.88
C PHE A 318 -18.21 8.02 5.13
N PHE A 319 -19.44 8.48 4.92
CA PHE A 319 -20.40 8.72 5.99
C PHE A 319 -21.28 7.49 6.19
N GLY A 320 -21.59 7.18 7.45
CA GLY A 320 -22.59 6.16 7.80
C GLY A 320 -24.00 6.72 7.73
N GLU A 321 -24.98 5.90 8.12
CA GLU A 321 -26.34 6.40 8.31
C GLU A 321 -26.39 7.46 9.42
N PRO A 322 -27.21 8.52 9.27
CA PRO A 322 -27.41 9.51 10.32
C PRO A 322 -27.84 8.86 11.62
N SER A 323 -27.20 9.25 12.71
CA SER A 323 -27.52 8.72 14.02
C SER A 323 -28.91 9.15 14.50
N SER A 324 -29.72 8.21 14.94
CA SER A 324 -30.91 8.51 15.74
C SER A 324 -30.45 8.78 17.17
N TYR A 325 -30.27 10.06 17.52
CA TYR A 325 -29.79 10.48 18.82
C TYR A 325 -30.82 11.37 19.51
N THR A 326 -31.11 11.04 20.78
CA THR A 326 -31.93 11.90 21.66
C THR A 326 -30.99 12.51 22.70
N PRO A 327 -30.81 13.84 22.71
CA PRO A 327 -29.91 14.47 23.66
C PRO A 327 -30.46 14.36 25.09
N PRO A 328 -29.58 14.20 26.09
CA PRO A 328 -29.91 14.43 27.49
C PRO A 328 -30.53 15.82 27.72
N SER A 329 -31.38 15.96 28.74
CA SER A 329 -32.14 17.18 28.99
C SER A 329 -31.26 18.40 29.24
N ASP A 330 -30.16 18.22 29.96
CA ASP A 330 -29.17 19.27 30.25
C ASP A 330 -28.49 19.80 28.98
N LEU A 331 -28.13 18.92 28.04
CA LEU A 331 -27.59 19.32 26.74
C LEU A 331 -28.63 20.07 25.91
N ALA A 332 -29.87 19.57 25.89
CA ALA A 332 -30.97 20.21 25.15
C ALA A 332 -31.27 21.62 25.71
N GLU A 333 -31.32 21.77 27.03
CA GLU A 333 -31.50 23.05 27.71
C GLU A 333 -30.35 24.01 27.42
N PHE A 334 -29.09 23.55 27.50
CA PHE A 334 -27.92 24.37 27.17
C PHE A 334 -27.97 24.88 25.73
N LEU A 335 -28.30 24.02 24.76
CA LEU A 335 -28.42 24.41 23.35
C LEU A 335 -29.50 25.48 23.15
N GLN A 336 -30.64 25.38 23.84
CA GLN A 336 -31.75 26.33 23.74
C GLN A 336 -31.51 27.65 24.48
N ALA A 337 -30.65 27.67 25.50
CA ALA A 337 -30.45 28.83 26.37
C ALA A 337 -29.76 30.05 25.72
N GLY A 338 -29.33 29.98 24.45
CA GLY A 338 -28.64 31.10 23.80
C GLY A 338 -28.15 30.83 22.37
N PRO A 339 -27.20 31.63 21.86
CA PRO A 339 -26.65 31.49 20.50
C PRO A 339 -25.89 30.16 20.30
N PRO A 340 -25.84 29.58 19.09
CA PRO A 340 -25.18 28.29 18.83
C PRO A 340 -23.72 28.27 19.33
N PRO A 341 -23.35 27.30 20.21
CA PRO A 341 -22.02 27.25 20.80
C PRO A 341 -20.96 26.79 19.78
N VAL A 342 -19.69 26.98 20.12
CA VAL A 342 -18.55 26.37 19.42
C VAL A 342 -18.25 25.00 20.03
N TYR A 343 -18.07 23.97 19.20
CA TYR A 343 -17.58 22.68 19.68
C TYR A 343 -16.06 22.69 19.81
N ILE A 344 -15.54 22.16 20.91
CA ILE A 344 -14.09 21.97 21.13
C ILE A 344 -13.85 20.54 21.59
N GLY A 345 -13.13 19.76 20.78
CA GLY A 345 -12.86 18.36 21.09
C GLY A 345 -11.61 17.83 20.40
N PHE A 346 -10.65 17.37 21.19
CA PHE A 346 -9.37 16.85 20.69
C PHE A 346 -9.35 15.32 20.58
N GLY A 347 -10.45 14.62 20.90
CA GLY A 347 -10.54 13.17 20.80
C GLY A 347 -9.71 12.44 21.87
N SER A 348 -9.36 11.18 21.61
CA SER A 348 -8.61 10.30 22.52
C SER A 348 -7.11 10.58 22.55
N ILE A 349 -6.71 11.84 22.63
CA ILE A 349 -5.29 12.22 22.66
C ILE A 349 -4.79 12.24 24.10
N VAL A 350 -3.66 11.58 24.35
CA VAL A 350 -2.95 11.68 25.62
C VAL A 350 -2.19 12.99 25.63
N VAL A 351 -2.54 13.88 26.56
CA VAL A 351 -1.91 15.20 26.72
C VAL A 351 -1.10 15.19 28.00
N ASP A 352 0.13 15.70 27.96
CA ASP A 352 1.03 15.70 29.13
C ASP A 352 0.48 16.53 30.30
N ASN A 353 -0.18 17.66 29.98
CA ASN A 353 -0.79 18.55 30.97
C ASN A 353 -2.23 18.91 30.55
N PRO A 354 -3.22 18.06 30.90
CA PRO A 354 -4.62 18.30 30.54
C PRO A 354 -5.22 19.51 31.26
N GLU A 355 -4.76 19.83 32.48
CA GLU A 355 -5.19 21.00 33.25
C GLU A 355 -4.85 22.30 32.53
N LYS A 356 -3.60 22.44 32.08
CA LYS A 356 -3.17 23.61 31.29
C LYS A 356 -3.97 23.73 29.98
N LEU A 357 -4.25 22.61 29.31
CA LEU A 357 -5.03 22.62 28.08
C LEU A 357 -6.45 23.12 28.33
N ILE A 358 -7.12 22.65 29.38
CA ILE A 358 -8.47 23.12 29.68
C ILE A 358 -8.46 24.60 30.08
N GLU A 359 -7.53 25.05 30.91
CA GLU A 359 -7.37 26.48 31.25
C GLU A 359 -7.21 27.34 30.01
N THR A 360 -6.37 26.91 29.05
CA THR A 360 -6.17 27.61 27.78
C THR A 360 -7.47 27.69 26.97
N VAL A 361 -8.22 26.58 26.87
CA VAL A 361 -9.50 26.52 26.17
C VAL A 361 -10.53 27.45 26.81
N LEU A 362 -10.68 27.43 28.14
CA LEU A 362 -11.65 28.27 28.84
C LEU A 362 -11.32 29.76 28.69
N ALA A 363 -10.04 30.11 28.82
CA ALA A 363 -9.58 31.48 28.60
C ALA A 363 -9.83 31.95 27.16
N ALA A 364 -9.61 31.09 26.16
CA ALA A 364 -9.88 31.42 24.75
C ALA A 364 -11.37 31.63 24.47
N VAL A 365 -12.24 30.76 25.02
CA VAL A 365 -13.71 30.88 24.90
C VAL A 365 -14.19 32.19 25.51
N SER A 366 -13.68 32.53 26.70
CA SER A 366 -13.98 33.81 27.37
C SER A 366 -13.53 35.02 26.55
N ARG A 367 -12.30 35.00 26.01
CA ARG A 367 -11.75 36.08 25.16
C ARG A 367 -12.50 36.22 23.82
N ALA A 368 -12.93 35.11 23.23
CA ALA A 368 -13.73 35.10 22.02
C ALA A 368 -15.17 35.59 22.26
N GLY A 369 -15.65 35.54 23.51
CA GLY A 369 -17.01 35.96 23.88
C GLY A 369 -18.09 34.99 23.39
N VAL A 370 -17.81 33.69 23.37
CA VAL A 370 -18.69 32.66 22.81
C VAL A 370 -19.14 31.65 23.87
N ARG A 371 -20.21 30.91 23.58
CA ARG A 371 -20.56 29.69 24.31
C ARG A 371 -19.82 28.50 23.72
N ALA A 372 -19.47 27.50 24.53
CA ALA A 372 -18.72 26.34 24.07
C ALA A 372 -19.27 25.01 24.60
N ILE A 373 -19.20 23.98 23.76
CA ILE A 373 -19.34 22.57 24.15
C ILE A 373 -17.94 21.97 24.13
N VAL A 374 -17.47 21.52 25.29
CA VAL A 374 -16.13 20.93 25.45
C VAL A 374 -16.26 19.42 25.64
N SER A 375 -15.70 18.65 24.72
CA SER A 375 -15.65 17.19 24.85
C SER A 375 -14.63 16.78 25.89
N LYS A 376 -15.05 15.96 26.88
CA LYS A 376 -14.19 15.48 27.96
C LYS A 376 -13.03 14.61 27.46
N GLY A 377 -13.24 13.84 26.40
CA GLY A 377 -12.22 12.95 25.83
C GLY A 377 -11.65 11.92 26.81
N TRP A 378 -10.49 11.33 26.48
CA TRP A 378 -9.76 10.40 27.37
C TRP A 378 -9.10 11.07 28.58
N SER A 379 -8.91 12.39 28.51
CA SER A 379 -8.27 13.20 29.54
C SER A 379 -9.25 13.72 30.60
N GLU A 380 -10.53 13.35 30.53
CA GLU A 380 -11.60 13.82 31.43
C GLU A 380 -11.55 15.35 31.62
N LEU A 381 -11.39 16.08 30.52
CA LEU A 381 -11.25 17.54 30.52
C LEU A 381 -12.50 18.16 31.14
N ALA A 382 -12.36 18.60 32.40
CA ALA A 382 -13.38 19.30 33.15
C ALA A 382 -12.72 20.45 33.92
N GLY A 383 -13.29 21.64 33.81
CA GLY A 383 -12.87 22.84 34.53
C GLY A 383 -13.96 23.31 35.49
N THR A 384 -13.81 24.53 35.99
CA THR A 384 -14.80 25.18 36.86
C THR A 384 -16.13 25.37 36.13
N SER A 385 -17.23 25.20 36.84
CA SER A 385 -18.59 25.42 36.32
C SER A 385 -18.76 26.85 35.78
N ASP A 386 -19.21 26.97 34.54
CA ASP A 386 -19.48 28.23 33.84
C ASP A 386 -20.75 28.04 32.99
N GLU A 387 -21.68 28.99 33.05
CA GLU A 387 -22.96 28.94 32.33
C GLU A 387 -22.80 28.93 30.80
N ASN A 388 -21.66 29.39 30.28
CA ASN A 388 -21.34 29.39 28.85
C ASN A 388 -20.61 28.13 28.38
N ILE A 389 -20.29 27.19 29.27
CA ILE A 389 -19.52 25.99 28.94
C ILE A 389 -20.30 24.74 29.33
N PHE A 390 -20.50 23.85 28.35
CA PHE A 390 -21.09 22.54 28.58
C PHE A 390 -20.07 21.43 28.34
N TYR A 391 -19.82 20.60 29.35
CA TYR A 391 -18.90 19.47 29.24
C TYR A 391 -19.64 18.22 28.80
N ILE A 392 -19.34 17.74 27.58
CA ILE A 392 -20.02 16.59 26.98
C ILE A 392 -19.16 15.34 27.03
N GLY A 393 -19.82 14.20 27.29
CA GLY A 393 -19.23 12.87 27.07
C GLY A 393 -19.35 12.44 25.61
N ASP A 394 -19.58 11.15 25.39
CA ASP A 394 -19.80 10.61 24.04
C ASP A 394 -21.10 11.16 23.43
N CYS A 395 -20.99 11.79 22.27
CA CYS A 395 -22.10 12.31 21.49
C CYS A 395 -21.80 12.16 19.99
N PRO A 396 -22.74 11.68 19.15
CA PRO A 396 -22.53 11.58 17.72
C PRO A 396 -22.27 12.95 17.07
N HIS A 397 -21.14 13.10 16.38
CA HIS A 397 -20.74 14.37 15.76
C HIS A 397 -21.65 14.80 14.62
N ASP A 398 -22.20 13.84 13.86
CA ASP A 398 -23.15 14.08 12.77
C ASP A 398 -24.42 14.75 13.27
N TRP A 399 -24.87 14.44 14.49
CA TRP A 399 -25.96 15.13 15.16
C TRP A 399 -25.49 16.45 15.77
N LEU A 400 -24.44 16.41 16.60
CA LEU A 400 -23.99 17.57 17.38
C LEU A 400 -23.59 18.76 16.49
N PHE A 401 -22.91 18.51 15.38
CA PHE A 401 -22.38 19.57 14.52
C PHE A 401 -23.47 20.32 13.73
N GLN A 402 -24.71 19.84 13.73
CA GLN A 402 -25.88 20.59 13.24
C GLN A 402 -26.26 21.76 14.16
N HIS A 403 -25.84 21.70 15.43
CA HIS A 403 -26.25 22.62 16.49
C HIS A 403 -25.15 23.59 16.93
N VAL A 404 -24.02 23.63 16.24
CA VAL A 404 -22.85 24.48 16.60
C VAL A 404 -22.56 25.52 15.52
N SER A 405 -21.83 26.57 15.89
CA SER A 405 -21.40 27.63 14.98
C SER A 405 -20.06 27.33 14.30
N ALA A 406 -19.12 26.71 15.03
CA ALA A 406 -17.81 26.31 14.53
C ALA A 406 -17.30 25.07 15.27
N VAL A 407 -16.26 24.44 14.72
CA VAL A 407 -15.65 23.21 15.26
C VAL A 407 -14.16 23.43 15.48
N VAL A 408 -13.67 23.15 16.69
CA VAL A 408 -12.24 23.12 17.02
C VAL A 408 -11.84 21.69 17.37
N HIS A 409 -10.87 21.14 16.65
CA HIS A 409 -10.47 19.75 16.88
C HIS A 409 -9.03 19.45 16.47
N HIS A 410 -8.59 18.22 16.75
CA HIS A 410 -7.21 17.79 16.51
C HIS A 410 -6.82 17.61 15.03
N GLY A 411 -7.78 17.45 14.11
CA GLY A 411 -7.51 17.29 12.68
C GLY A 411 -7.66 15.87 12.15
N GLY A 412 -8.38 15.00 12.86
CA GLY A 412 -8.72 13.67 12.34
C GLY A 412 -9.63 13.78 11.11
N ALA A 413 -9.37 12.97 10.08
CA ALA A 413 -10.09 13.02 8.80
C ALA A 413 -11.62 12.99 8.97
N GLY A 414 -12.13 12.09 9.82
CA GLY A 414 -13.56 11.95 10.08
C GLY A 414 -14.20 13.16 10.76
N THR A 415 -13.53 13.78 11.74
CA THR A 415 -14.05 14.97 12.40
C THR A 415 -14.02 16.18 11.45
N THR A 416 -12.94 16.34 10.68
CA THR A 416 -12.85 17.38 9.64
C THR A 416 -13.98 17.21 8.62
N ALA A 417 -14.19 15.99 8.13
CA ALA A 417 -15.25 15.67 7.18
C ALA A 417 -16.64 16.01 7.75
N CYS A 418 -16.92 15.62 8.99
CA CYS A 418 -18.21 15.86 9.64
C CYS A 418 -18.49 17.35 9.87
N GLY A 419 -17.47 18.13 10.26
CA GLY A 419 -17.59 19.58 10.42
C GLY A 419 -17.94 20.27 9.11
N LEU A 420 -17.19 19.98 8.05
CA LEU A 420 -17.40 20.54 6.72
C LEU A 420 -18.71 20.08 6.08
N GLN A 421 -19.11 18.82 6.25
CA GLN A 421 -20.40 18.31 5.76
C GLN A 421 -21.58 19.11 6.33
N ASN A 422 -21.47 19.55 7.59
CA ASN A 422 -22.47 20.37 8.26
C ASN A 422 -22.33 21.87 7.97
N GLY A 423 -21.41 22.26 7.09
CA GLY A 423 -21.13 23.66 6.75
C GLY A 423 -20.50 24.45 7.90
N ARG A 424 -19.76 23.78 8.79
CA ARG A 424 -19.16 24.42 9.96
C ARG A 424 -17.70 24.80 9.70
N PRO A 425 -17.36 26.10 9.82
CA PRO A 425 -15.97 26.51 9.82
C PRO A 425 -15.18 25.78 10.91
N THR A 426 -13.97 25.36 10.56
CA THR A 426 -13.22 24.39 11.35
C THR A 426 -11.81 24.89 11.66
N THR A 427 -11.47 25.00 12.94
CA THR A 427 -10.09 25.25 13.40
C THR A 427 -9.43 23.94 13.78
N ILE A 428 -8.19 23.73 13.31
CA ILE A 428 -7.45 22.50 13.53
C ILE A 428 -6.23 22.76 14.43
N VAL A 429 -6.17 22.04 15.55
CA VAL A 429 -5.05 22.07 16.50
C VAL A 429 -4.33 20.71 16.45
N PRO A 430 -3.35 20.52 15.54
CA PRO A 430 -2.63 19.26 15.45
C PRO A 430 -1.81 18.98 16.72
N PHE A 431 -1.99 17.78 17.27
CA PHE A 431 -1.20 17.26 18.39
C PHE A 431 -0.06 16.38 17.88
N PHE A 432 -0.28 15.68 16.76
CA PHE A 432 0.76 14.86 16.17
C PHE A 432 1.61 15.68 15.21
N GLY A 433 2.65 16.18 15.85
CA GLY A 433 3.92 16.61 15.36
C GLY A 433 4.06 18.10 15.04
N GLU A 434 5.30 18.54 15.09
CA GLU A 434 5.67 19.95 15.21
C GLU A 434 5.64 20.80 13.94
N TYR A 435 5.25 22.06 14.10
CA TYR A 435 5.61 23.11 13.16
C TYR A 435 6.93 23.71 13.64
N VAL A 436 8.06 23.27 13.07
CA VAL A 436 9.30 24.05 13.18
C VAL A 436 9.13 25.35 12.39
N HIS A 437 9.00 26.47 13.12
CA HIS A 437 9.21 27.82 12.62
C HIS A 437 10.71 28.12 12.57
N LEU A 438 11.27 28.33 11.37
CA LEU A 438 12.57 28.97 11.23
C LEU A 438 12.37 30.49 11.37
N SER A 439 12.40 30.97 12.60
CA SER A 439 12.45 32.40 12.92
C SER A 439 13.85 32.96 12.60
N THR A 440 14.12 33.34 11.35
CA THR A 440 15.19 34.29 10.97
C THR A 440 15.08 34.81 9.52
N SER A 441 13.91 35.26 9.05
CA SER A 441 13.86 36.00 7.77
C SER A 441 12.72 37.02 7.71
N ARG A 442 13.08 38.28 7.47
CA ARG A 442 12.17 39.41 7.21
C ARG A 442 11.68 39.37 5.76
N THR A 443 10.85 38.39 5.40
CA THR A 443 10.02 38.45 4.19
C THR A 443 8.79 37.55 4.36
N PRO A 444 7.56 38.04 4.10
CA PRO A 444 6.37 37.20 4.13
C PRO A 444 6.28 36.38 2.84
N GLN A 445 6.80 35.16 2.85
CA GLN A 445 6.51 34.15 1.83
C GLN A 445 5.91 32.91 2.48
N ASN A 446 4.66 32.66 2.11
CA ASN A 446 3.78 31.57 2.52
C ASN A 446 4.33 30.18 2.14
N THR A 447 5.12 29.55 2.99
CA THR A 447 5.35 28.10 2.91
C THR A 447 5.30 27.45 4.31
N ASN A 448 4.15 27.58 4.98
CA ASN A 448 3.79 26.72 6.11
C ASN A 448 3.28 25.39 5.54
N GLN A 449 4.11 24.35 5.51
CA GLN A 449 3.78 23.08 4.86
C GLN A 449 3.44 21.99 5.88
N ALA A 450 2.40 21.19 5.58
CA ALA A 450 1.79 20.16 6.42
C ALA A 450 2.71 18.97 6.73
N ARG A 451 2.66 18.47 7.98
CA ARG A 451 3.65 17.52 8.52
C ARG A 451 3.10 16.27 9.26
N SER A 452 1.79 16.02 9.24
CA SER A 452 1.17 14.71 9.56
C SER A 452 -0.25 14.73 9.00
N SER A 453 -1.07 13.69 9.22
CA SER A 453 -2.47 13.71 8.76
C SER A 453 -3.26 14.91 9.30
N GLN A 454 -3.03 15.28 10.57
CA GLN A 454 -3.70 16.38 11.24
C GLN A 454 -3.35 17.76 10.65
N PRO A 455 -2.05 18.14 10.54
CA PRO A 455 -1.62 19.31 9.77
C PRO A 455 -2.07 19.30 8.31
N PHE A 456 -2.11 18.15 7.64
CA PHE A 456 -2.56 18.06 6.25
C PHE A 456 -4.00 18.57 6.13
N TRP A 457 -4.92 18.03 6.93
CA TRP A 457 -6.31 18.49 6.97
C TRP A 457 -6.40 19.96 7.38
N GLY A 458 -5.63 20.38 8.38
CA GLY A 458 -5.50 21.79 8.78
C GLY A 458 -5.19 22.72 7.62
N ASN A 459 -4.17 22.38 6.82
CA ASN A 459 -3.77 23.17 5.67
C ASN A 459 -4.79 23.11 4.53
N MET A 460 -5.47 21.98 4.31
CA MET A 460 -6.50 21.88 3.27
C MET A 460 -7.73 22.75 3.62
N VAL A 461 -8.18 22.71 4.88
CA VAL A 461 -9.26 23.58 5.38
C VAL A 461 -8.86 25.06 5.27
N ALA A 462 -7.65 25.41 5.68
CA ALA A 462 -7.15 26.78 5.61
C ALA A 462 -7.06 27.30 4.17
N ARG A 463 -6.53 26.48 3.25
CA ARG A 463 -6.46 26.81 1.81
C ARG A 463 -7.82 27.00 1.18
N ALA A 464 -8.83 26.28 1.66
CA ALA A 464 -10.20 26.43 1.20
C ALA A 464 -10.93 27.63 1.84
N GLY A 465 -10.31 28.34 2.80
CA GLY A 465 -10.92 29.46 3.51
C GLY A 465 -11.95 29.07 4.58
N ALA A 466 -12.22 27.77 4.75
CA ALA A 466 -13.21 27.26 5.72
C ALA A 466 -12.67 27.21 7.17
N GLY A 467 -11.47 27.71 7.42
CA GLY A 467 -10.84 27.78 8.73
C GLY A 467 -9.52 28.53 8.68
N PRO A 468 -8.94 28.89 9.84
CA PRO A 468 -7.65 29.56 9.91
C PRO A 468 -6.51 28.56 9.65
N SER A 469 -5.29 29.08 9.52
CA SER A 469 -4.09 28.24 9.53
C SER A 469 -4.07 27.36 10.79
N PRO A 470 -3.70 26.07 10.66
CA PRO A 470 -3.66 25.14 11.79
C PRO A 470 -2.72 25.62 12.91
N ILE A 471 -3.12 25.41 14.16
CA ILE A 471 -2.40 25.86 15.35
C ILE A 471 -1.62 24.69 15.96
N PRO A 472 -0.29 24.66 15.89
CA PRO A 472 0.50 23.61 16.51
C PRO A 472 0.17 23.52 18.01
N HIS A 473 -0.08 22.33 18.55
CA HIS A 473 -0.40 22.19 19.98
C HIS A 473 0.66 22.85 20.90
N ALA A 474 1.94 22.78 20.52
CA ALA A 474 3.04 23.42 21.26
C ALA A 474 2.95 24.96 21.31
N GLU A 475 2.28 25.58 20.35
CA GLU A 475 2.07 27.02 20.25
C GLU A 475 0.68 27.44 20.73
N LEU A 476 -0.13 26.50 21.22
CA LEU A 476 -1.49 26.77 21.63
C LEU A 476 -1.51 27.72 22.84
N ASP A 477 -2.05 28.91 22.62
CA ASP A 477 -2.23 29.98 23.59
C ASP A 477 -3.67 30.52 23.52
N PRO A 478 -4.24 31.06 24.62
CA PRO A 478 -5.61 31.53 24.61
C PRO A 478 -5.91 32.64 23.59
N ASP A 479 -4.97 33.55 23.30
CA ASP A 479 -5.16 34.62 22.31
C ASP A 479 -5.19 34.07 20.88
N ILE A 480 -4.30 33.13 20.59
CA ILE A 480 -4.22 32.47 19.28
C ILE A 480 -5.50 31.66 19.03
N LEU A 481 -5.93 30.87 20.01
CA LEU A 481 -7.15 30.08 19.90
C LEU A 481 -8.40 30.97 19.81
N ALA A 482 -8.48 32.05 20.60
CA ALA A 482 -9.59 33.00 20.51
C ALA A 482 -9.67 33.66 19.13
N SER A 483 -8.52 34.07 18.57
CA SER A 483 -8.43 34.66 17.23
C SER A 483 -8.88 33.68 16.14
N ALA A 484 -8.51 32.39 16.28
CA ALA A 484 -8.94 31.35 15.36
C ALA A 484 -10.45 31.05 15.45
N ILE A 485 -11.01 31.04 16.66
CA ILE A 485 -12.46 30.95 16.87
C ILE A 485 -13.16 32.13 16.19
N GLN A 486 -12.68 33.35 16.41
CA GLN A 486 -13.23 34.55 15.79
C GLN A 486 -13.16 34.51 14.26
N PHE A 487 -12.05 34.00 13.69
CA PHE A 487 -11.94 33.77 12.24
C PHE A 487 -13.04 32.83 11.74
N CYS A 488 -13.28 31.70 12.43
CA CYS A 488 -14.34 30.76 12.08
C CYS A 488 -15.75 31.37 12.16
N LEU A 489 -15.95 32.44 12.93
CA LEU A 489 -17.24 33.15 13.03
C LEU A 489 -17.41 34.26 11.99
N THR A 490 -16.43 34.47 11.11
CA THR A 490 -16.57 35.42 9.99
C THR A 490 -17.52 34.90 8.93
N GLN A 491 -18.15 35.82 8.20
CA GLN A 491 -19.06 35.47 7.11
C GLN A 491 -18.32 34.73 5.98
N ASP A 492 -17.09 35.13 5.65
CA ASP A 492 -16.29 34.50 4.60
C ASP A 492 -15.98 33.03 4.93
N ALA A 493 -15.58 32.74 6.17
CA ALA A 493 -15.31 31.36 6.59
C ALA A 493 -16.58 30.49 6.57
N ALA A 494 -17.71 31.05 7.04
CA ALA A 494 -19.01 30.39 7.01
C ALA A 494 -19.48 30.10 5.57
N GLU A 495 -19.29 31.06 4.66
CA GLU A 495 -19.61 30.91 3.24
C GLU A 495 -18.77 29.83 2.58
N ALA A 496 -17.45 29.84 2.79
CA ALA A 496 -16.54 28.83 2.26
C ALA A 496 -16.89 27.42 2.77
N ALA A 497 -17.16 27.27 4.07
CA ALA A 497 -17.59 25.99 4.65
C ALA A 497 -18.93 25.53 4.06
N ARG A 498 -19.88 26.45 3.84
CA ARG A 498 -21.17 26.15 3.23
C ARG A 498 -21.06 25.74 1.77
N GLU A 499 -20.18 26.38 0.99
CA GLU A 499 -19.93 25.97 -0.41
C GLU A 499 -19.36 24.56 -0.51
N ILE A 500 -18.43 24.21 0.39
CA ILE A 500 -17.90 22.83 0.50
C ILE A 500 -19.03 21.88 0.87
N ALA A 501 -19.84 22.21 1.89
CA ALA A 501 -20.95 21.38 2.33
C ALA A 501 -21.95 21.10 1.20
N LEU A 502 -22.32 22.12 0.42
CA LEU A 502 -23.24 21.98 -0.71
C LEU A 502 -22.72 21.02 -1.78
N LYS A 503 -21.41 21.01 -2.03
CA LYS A 503 -20.78 20.04 -2.95
C LYS A 503 -20.77 18.64 -2.33
N MET A 504 -20.43 18.53 -1.03
CA MET A 504 -20.42 17.26 -0.31
C MET A 504 -21.80 16.60 -0.21
N GLN A 505 -22.89 17.38 -0.20
CA GLN A 505 -24.27 16.85 -0.12
C GLN A 505 -24.69 16.04 -1.36
N VAL A 506 -24.08 16.30 -2.51
CA VAL A 506 -24.35 15.54 -3.74
C VAL A 506 -23.32 14.42 -3.98
N GLU A 507 -22.32 14.29 -3.10
CA GLU A 507 -21.36 13.19 -3.14
C GLU A 507 -21.94 11.94 -2.50
N SER A 508 -21.67 10.78 -3.10
CA SER A 508 -21.94 9.47 -2.49
C SER A 508 -20.63 8.72 -2.33
N GLY A 509 -19.85 9.09 -1.31
CA GLY A 509 -18.47 8.59 -1.14
C GLY A 509 -18.36 7.07 -1.11
N VAL A 510 -19.26 6.42 -0.36
CA VAL A 510 -19.28 4.96 -0.24
C VAL A 510 -19.69 4.30 -1.55
N SER A 511 -20.75 4.77 -2.21
CA SER A 511 -21.19 4.21 -3.50
C SER A 511 -20.12 4.40 -4.58
N ALA A 512 -19.53 5.60 -4.67
CA ALA A 512 -18.47 5.88 -5.62
C ALA A 512 -17.22 5.02 -5.38
N ALA A 513 -16.92 4.66 -4.13
CA ALA A 513 -15.85 3.73 -3.81
C ALA A 513 -16.18 2.28 -4.18
N VAL A 514 -17.44 1.84 -4.05
CA VAL A 514 -17.89 0.54 -4.57
C VAL A 514 -17.78 0.52 -6.10
N ASP A 515 -18.24 1.57 -6.78
CA ASP A 515 -18.12 1.70 -8.23
C ASP A 515 -16.66 1.71 -8.67
N SER A 516 -15.79 2.44 -7.96
CA SER A 516 -14.34 2.42 -8.18
C SER A 516 -13.78 1.01 -8.01
N PHE A 517 -14.16 0.30 -6.95
CA PHE A 517 -13.73 -1.07 -6.73
C PHE A 517 -14.15 -1.97 -7.90
N HIS A 518 -15.44 -1.96 -8.28
CA HIS A 518 -15.99 -2.76 -9.38
C HIS A 518 -15.37 -2.42 -10.74
N ARG A 519 -15.12 -1.15 -11.04
CA ARG A 519 -14.46 -0.70 -12.28
C ARG A 519 -13.09 -1.32 -12.47
N HIS A 520 -12.37 -1.51 -11.37
CA HIS A 520 -11.00 -2.03 -11.37
C HIS A 520 -10.93 -3.56 -11.25
N LEU A 521 -12.07 -4.26 -11.16
CA LEU A 521 -12.08 -5.71 -11.19
C LEU A 521 -11.90 -6.23 -12.62
N PRO A 522 -11.10 -7.30 -12.81
CA PRO A 522 -11.01 -7.98 -14.11
C PRO A 522 -12.23 -8.88 -14.32
N ILE A 523 -13.43 -8.31 -14.40
CA ILE A 523 -14.72 -9.03 -14.42
C ILE A 523 -14.77 -10.11 -15.50
N ASP A 524 -14.27 -9.83 -16.70
CA ASP A 524 -14.23 -10.80 -17.80
C ASP A 524 -13.48 -12.10 -17.44
N ARG A 525 -12.49 -12.01 -16.56
CA ARG A 525 -11.71 -13.16 -16.07
C ARG A 525 -12.32 -13.79 -14.82
N MET A 526 -13.21 -13.07 -14.13
CA MET A 526 -13.86 -13.53 -12.90
C MET A 526 -15.09 -14.39 -13.17
N ARG A 527 -15.66 -14.37 -14.38
CA ARG A 527 -16.89 -15.13 -14.67
C ARG A 527 -16.62 -16.61 -14.83
N CYS A 528 -17.37 -17.44 -14.11
CA CYS A 528 -17.39 -18.87 -14.35
C CYS A 528 -18.08 -19.18 -15.69
N SER A 529 -17.57 -20.19 -16.40
CA SER A 529 -18.05 -20.59 -17.73
C SER A 529 -19.47 -21.17 -17.71
N ILE A 530 -19.93 -21.65 -16.56
CA ILE A 530 -21.23 -22.33 -16.40
C ILE A 530 -22.18 -21.51 -15.50
N MET A 531 -21.64 -20.77 -14.53
CA MET A 531 -22.39 -19.93 -13.59
C MET A 531 -21.85 -18.48 -13.66
N PRO A 532 -22.25 -17.67 -14.65
CA PRO A 532 -21.59 -16.39 -14.94
C PRO A 532 -21.63 -15.35 -13.81
N ASP A 533 -22.54 -15.51 -12.85
CA ASP A 533 -22.71 -14.71 -11.63
C ASP A 533 -21.77 -15.15 -10.48
N GLN A 534 -21.00 -16.23 -10.66
CA GLN A 534 -20.10 -16.79 -9.65
C GLN A 534 -18.63 -16.63 -10.04
N ALA A 535 -17.78 -16.32 -9.05
CA ALA A 535 -16.34 -16.13 -9.23
C ALA A 535 -15.63 -17.41 -9.70
N ALA A 536 -14.88 -17.30 -10.80
CA ALA A 536 -14.04 -18.37 -11.35
C ALA A 536 -12.75 -18.51 -10.55
N VAL A 537 -12.61 -19.64 -9.85
CA VAL A 537 -11.44 -19.91 -9.00
C VAL A 537 -10.68 -21.17 -9.42
N TRP A 538 -11.24 -21.96 -10.34
CA TRP A 538 -10.66 -23.20 -10.85
C TRP A 538 -10.50 -23.16 -12.37
N THR A 539 -9.53 -23.89 -12.89
CA THR A 539 -9.42 -24.21 -14.32
C THR A 539 -9.38 -25.72 -14.52
N TYR A 540 -10.10 -26.19 -15.54
CA TYR A 540 -10.20 -27.59 -15.93
C TYR A 540 -9.84 -27.75 -17.41
N GLY A 541 -8.91 -28.66 -17.73
CA GLY A 541 -8.42 -28.84 -19.09
C GLY A 541 -9.21 -29.88 -19.88
N ILE A 542 -9.61 -29.53 -21.11
CA ILE A 542 -10.29 -30.43 -22.06
C ILE A 542 -9.51 -30.38 -23.37
N GLY A 543 -8.77 -31.46 -23.68
CA GLY A 543 -7.89 -31.49 -24.84
C GLY A 543 -6.85 -30.36 -24.81
N LYS A 544 -6.91 -29.44 -25.79
CA LYS A 544 -6.06 -28.24 -25.87
C LYS A 544 -6.68 -26.98 -25.24
N GLN A 545 -7.96 -27.03 -24.90
CA GLN A 545 -8.72 -25.91 -24.37
C GLN A 545 -8.87 -26.03 -22.84
N ARG A 546 -9.38 -24.97 -22.20
CA ARG A 546 -9.57 -24.91 -20.75
C ARG A 546 -10.88 -24.22 -20.41
N LEU A 547 -11.61 -24.79 -19.46
CA LEU A 547 -12.72 -24.13 -18.80
C LEU A 547 -12.23 -23.40 -17.55
N ILE A 548 -12.90 -22.31 -17.20
CA ILE A 548 -12.75 -21.61 -15.92
C ILE A 548 -14.05 -21.76 -15.14
N LEU A 549 -13.96 -22.26 -13.91
CA LEU A 549 -15.09 -22.76 -13.14
C LEU A 549 -15.12 -22.12 -11.75
N SER A 550 -16.33 -21.89 -11.24
CA SER A 550 -16.55 -21.41 -9.87
C SER A 550 -16.38 -22.52 -8.85
N LYS A 551 -16.25 -22.13 -7.58
CA LYS A 551 -16.18 -23.06 -6.45
C LYS A 551 -17.43 -23.95 -6.33
N THR A 552 -18.62 -23.38 -6.57
CA THR A 552 -19.88 -24.14 -6.60
C THR A 552 -19.94 -25.10 -7.78
N ALA A 553 -19.66 -24.62 -9.00
CA ALA A 553 -19.71 -25.47 -10.20
C ALA A 553 -18.77 -26.67 -10.07
N VAL A 554 -17.54 -26.47 -9.58
CA VAL A 554 -16.61 -27.57 -9.35
C VAL A 554 -17.13 -28.56 -8.32
N ASN A 555 -17.72 -28.10 -7.21
CA ASN A 555 -18.27 -29.01 -6.19
C ASN A 555 -19.37 -29.91 -6.76
N ILE A 556 -20.34 -29.32 -7.46
CA ILE A 556 -21.46 -30.04 -8.10
C ILE A 556 -20.94 -31.04 -9.15
N LEU A 557 -20.01 -30.61 -10.01
CA LEU A 557 -19.45 -31.49 -11.04
C LEU A 557 -18.64 -32.66 -10.45
N ILE A 558 -18.04 -32.50 -9.27
CA ILE A 558 -17.38 -33.60 -8.56
C ILE A 558 -18.43 -34.55 -7.97
N GLU A 559 -19.48 -34.03 -7.33
CA GLU A 559 -20.55 -34.83 -6.71
C GLU A 559 -21.34 -35.66 -7.73
N HIS A 560 -21.46 -35.17 -8.96
CA HIS A 560 -22.10 -35.87 -10.08
C HIS A 560 -21.11 -36.66 -10.97
N ASP A 561 -19.88 -36.91 -10.49
CA ASP A 561 -18.83 -37.67 -11.17
C ASP A 561 -18.47 -37.16 -12.59
N LYS A 562 -18.72 -35.87 -12.87
CA LYS A 562 -18.39 -35.23 -14.15
C LYS A 562 -16.92 -34.87 -14.29
N ILE A 563 -16.27 -34.50 -13.18
CA ILE A 563 -14.84 -34.17 -13.13
C ILE A 563 -14.16 -34.80 -11.91
N ASP A 564 -12.85 -35.05 -12.02
CA ASP A 564 -12.02 -35.51 -10.91
C ASP A 564 -11.29 -34.31 -10.27
N ALA A 565 -11.35 -34.19 -8.94
CA ALA A 565 -10.68 -33.16 -8.15
C ALA A 565 -9.15 -33.11 -8.36
N ARG A 566 -8.53 -34.20 -8.84
CA ARG A 566 -7.09 -34.26 -9.16
C ARG A 566 -6.74 -33.54 -10.46
N ASN A 567 -7.73 -33.28 -11.32
CA ASN A 567 -7.55 -32.71 -12.65
C ASN A 567 -7.84 -31.20 -12.72
N ILE A 568 -8.33 -30.61 -11.63
CA ILE A 568 -8.53 -29.16 -11.51
C ILE A 568 -7.26 -28.46 -10.99
N LYS A 569 -7.09 -27.20 -11.36
CA LYS A 569 -6.01 -26.33 -10.86
C LYS A 569 -6.56 -24.98 -10.46
N CYS A 570 -5.95 -24.33 -9.47
CA CYS A 570 -6.32 -22.95 -9.14
C CYS A 570 -6.18 -22.04 -10.36
N TYR A 571 -7.19 -21.23 -10.63
CA TYR A 571 -7.16 -20.22 -11.67
C TYR A 571 -6.70 -18.88 -11.07
N PRO A 572 -5.60 -18.28 -11.57
CA PRO A 572 -5.16 -16.96 -11.16
C PRO A 572 -5.95 -15.88 -11.91
N ILE A 573 -6.94 -15.29 -11.23
CA ILE A 573 -7.80 -14.22 -11.75
C ILE A 573 -6.98 -12.97 -12.10
N ASN A 574 -6.06 -12.57 -11.23
CA ASN A 574 -5.17 -11.42 -11.45
C ASN A 574 -3.73 -11.76 -10.99
N PRO A 575 -2.92 -12.40 -11.85
CA PRO A 575 -1.56 -12.77 -11.48
C PRO A 575 -0.67 -11.54 -11.32
N ILE A 576 -0.08 -11.37 -10.15
CA ILE A 576 0.89 -10.29 -9.87
C ILE A 576 2.31 -10.81 -10.07
N ILE A 577 3.04 -10.19 -10.99
CA ILE A 577 4.44 -10.52 -11.30
C ILE A 577 5.31 -9.33 -10.90
N ILE A 578 6.18 -9.56 -9.92
CA ILE A 578 7.16 -8.55 -9.49
C ILE A 578 8.46 -8.83 -10.23
N GLU A 579 8.84 -7.92 -11.12
CA GLU A 579 10.11 -7.96 -11.85
C GLU A 579 11.14 -7.02 -11.23
N ASN A 580 12.42 -7.40 -11.27
CA ASN A 580 13.51 -6.50 -10.90
C ASN A 580 13.83 -5.62 -12.11
N ARG A 581 13.44 -4.35 -12.06
CA ARG A 581 13.63 -3.39 -13.15
C ARG A 581 15.09 -2.97 -13.19
N ARG A 582 15.77 -3.32 -14.30
CA ARG A 582 17.15 -2.90 -14.58
C ARG A 582 17.11 -1.69 -15.50
N TRP A 583 17.83 -0.63 -15.14
CA TRP A 583 17.85 0.62 -15.92
C TRP A 583 18.88 0.56 -17.05
N ASP A 584 20.06 -0.01 -16.76
CA ASP A 584 21.17 -0.13 -17.70
C ASP A 584 22.00 -1.42 -17.43
N PRO A 585 22.83 -1.87 -18.38
CA PRO A 585 23.56 -3.13 -18.25
C PRO A 585 24.65 -3.11 -17.18
N LEU A 586 25.28 -1.96 -16.91
CA LEU A 586 26.36 -1.85 -15.94
C LEU A 586 25.79 -1.95 -14.52
N THR A 587 24.78 -1.16 -14.18
CA THR A 587 24.14 -1.20 -12.86
C THR A 587 23.42 -2.54 -12.64
N GLY A 588 22.79 -3.08 -13.70
CA GLY A 588 22.15 -4.39 -13.66
C GLY A 588 23.12 -5.51 -13.29
N VAL A 589 24.27 -5.59 -13.98
CA VAL A 589 25.30 -6.60 -13.71
C VAL A 589 25.94 -6.42 -12.34
N LEU A 590 26.32 -5.20 -11.96
CA LEU A 590 26.93 -4.92 -10.66
C LEU A 590 26.01 -5.28 -9.49
N SER A 591 24.72 -4.95 -9.60
CA SER A 591 23.71 -5.30 -8.60
C SER A 591 23.53 -6.83 -8.48
N ALA A 592 23.48 -7.56 -9.60
CA ALA A 592 23.36 -9.02 -9.60
C ALA A 592 24.61 -9.70 -9.00
N ALA A 593 25.80 -9.22 -9.33
CA ALA A 593 27.06 -9.70 -8.79
C ALA A 593 27.18 -9.44 -7.29
N GLY A 594 26.80 -8.24 -6.83
CA GLY A 594 26.75 -7.89 -5.41
C GLY A 594 25.83 -8.82 -4.61
N ALA A 595 24.58 -9.02 -5.08
CA ALA A 595 23.62 -9.93 -4.45
C ALA A 595 24.15 -11.37 -4.35
N THR A 596 24.76 -11.86 -5.43
CA THR A 596 25.40 -13.19 -5.47
C THR A 596 26.50 -13.30 -4.41
N GLY A 597 27.37 -12.29 -4.31
CA GLY A 597 28.44 -12.23 -3.32
C GLY A 597 27.91 -12.30 -1.88
N THR A 598 26.82 -11.57 -1.58
CA THR A 598 26.18 -11.58 -0.25
C THR A 598 25.59 -12.95 0.09
N GLU A 599 24.89 -13.59 -0.85
CA GLU A 599 24.33 -14.93 -0.63
C GLU A 599 25.41 -15.99 -0.42
N MET A 600 26.51 -15.91 -1.17
CA MET A 600 27.69 -16.75 -0.97
C MET A 600 28.32 -16.51 0.40
N ALA A 601 28.53 -15.26 0.81
CA ALA A 601 29.08 -14.92 2.13
C ALA A 601 28.19 -15.43 3.28
N LYS A 602 26.87 -15.27 3.17
CA LYS A 602 25.90 -15.84 4.12
C LYS A 602 26.01 -17.37 4.20
N SER A 603 26.13 -18.03 3.06
CA SER A 603 26.26 -19.50 2.99
C SER A 603 27.55 -19.99 3.66
N THR A 604 28.66 -19.27 3.46
CA THR A 604 29.94 -19.53 4.16
C THR A 604 29.80 -19.28 5.66
N GLY A 605 29.10 -18.22 6.06
CA GLY A 605 28.78 -17.96 7.47
C GLY A 605 27.96 -19.09 8.10
N GLU A 606 26.94 -19.59 7.40
CA GLU A 606 26.13 -20.75 7.82
C GLU A 606 26.96 -22.05 7.90
N MET A 607 27.90 -22.26 6.97
CA MET A 607 28.83 -23.39 6.98
C MET A 607 29.68 -23.43 8.25
N LEU A 608 30.04 -22.27 8.80
CA LEU A 608 30.82 -22.15 10.04
C LEU A 608 29.92 -22.13 11.29
N TYR A 609 28.78 -21.45 11.22
CA TYR A 609 27.90 -21.21 12.36
C TYR A 609 27.00 -22.40 12.71
N ASN A 610 26.42 -23.09 11.72
CA ASN A 610 25.49 -24.19 11.99
C ASN A 610 26.13 -25.38 12.74
N PRO A 611 27.38 -25.82 12.41
CA PRO A 611 28.07 -26.83 13.20
C PRO A 611 28.28 -26.40 14.65
N TYR A 612 28.66 -25.15 14.89
CA TYR A 612 28.82 -24.60 16.23
C TYR A 612 27.48 -24.54 17.00
N LYS A 613 26.40 -24.15 16.32
CA LYS A 613 25.04 -24.12 16.89
C LYS A 613 24.57 -25.52 17.31
N GLU A 614 24.74 -26.52 16.45
CA GLU A 614 24.38 -27.92 16.77
C GLU A 614 25.26 -28.49 17.90
N TYR A 615 26.56 -28.15 17.92
CA TYR A 615 27.44 -28.50 19.04
C TYR A 615 26.95 -27.89 20.36
N LYS A 616 26.62 -26.60 20.38
CA LYS A 616 26.11 -25.90 21.57
C LYS A 616 24.77 -26.49 22.04
N ARG A 617 23.88 -26.82 21.10
CA ARG A 617 22.59 -27.45 21.39
C ARG A 617 22.76 -28.84 21.99
N ALA A 618 23.58 -29.70 21.38
CA ALA A 618 23.90 -31.02 21.90
C ALA A 618 24.54 -30.95 23.30
N ARG A 619 25.41 -29.96 23.55
CA ARG A 619 25.99 -29.76 24.88
C ARG A 619 24.95 -29.41 25.94
N LEU A 620 23.97 -28.57 25.60
CA LEU A 620 22.85 -28.21 26.49
C LEU A 620 21.89 -29.39 26.70
N GLU A 621 21.56 -30.14 25.64
CA GLU A 621 20.73 -31.35 25.72
C GLU A 621 21.41 -32.46 26.54
N SER A 622 22.71 -32.66 26.37
CA SER A 622 23.51 -33.61 27.15
C SER A 622 23.60 -33.22 28.63
N ALA A 623 23.72 -31.92 28.94
CA ALA A 623 23.66 -31.42 30.32
C ALA A 623 22.29 -31.63 30.96
N ALA A 624 21.20 -31.41 30.21
CA ALA A 624 19.84 -31.63 30.68
C ALA A 624 19.49 -33.13 30.85
N ASN A 625 19.92 -34.00 29.93
CA ASN A 625 19.71 -35.45 30.02
C ASN A 625 20.54 -36.08 31.14
N LYS A 626 21.79 -35.65 31.32
CA LYS A 626 22.63 -36.11 32.44
C LYS A 626 22.00 -35.78 33.80
N ALA A 627 21.25 -34.69 33.90
CA ALA A 627 20.50 -34.32 35.11
C ALA A 627 19.21 -35.13 35.32
N ARG A 628 18.59 -35.71 34.26
CA ARG A 628 17.32 -36.46 34.34
C ARG A 628 17.48 -37.98 34.38
N THR A 629 18.41 -38.55 33.61
CA THR A 629 18.48 -40.01 33.37
C THR A 629 19.87 -40.60 33.61
N GLY A 630 20.90 -39.78 33.86
CA GLY A 630 22.28 -40.23 34.09
C GLY A 630 23.05 -40.66 32.83
N GLU A 631 22.41 -40.69 31.67
CA GLU A 631 23.03 -41.04 30.39
C GLU A 631 23.60 -39.82 29.66
N SER A 632 24.78 -39.97 29.05
CA SER A 632 25.40 -38.96 28.19
C SER A 632 25.10 -39.20 26.72
N GLN A 633 24.80 -38.15 25.95
CA GLN A 633 24.59 -38.25 24.49
C GLN A 633 25.81 -38.83 23.75
N ASN A 634 25.56 -39.64 22.72
CA ASN A 634 26.58 -40.25 21.88
C ASN A 634 27.34 -39.18 21.04
N PRO A 635 28.67 -39.10 21.15
CA PRO A 635 29.50 -38.17 20.36
C PRO A 635 29.34 -38.34 18.84
N PHE A 636 29.04 -39.55 18.37
CA PHE A 636 28.82 -39.83 16.95
C PHE A 636 27.56 -39.17 16.40
N ASP A 637 26.47 -39.08 17.19
CA ASP A 637 25.24 -38.39 16.78
C ASP A 637 25.44 -36.87 16.68
N THR A 638 26.22 -36.31 17.61
CA THR A 638 26.57 -34.88 17.59
C THR A 638 27.46 -34.58 16.39
N GLY A 639 28.47 -35.42 16.14
CA GLY A 639 29.33 -35.33 14.96
C GLY A 639 28.53 -35.43 13.65
N GLY A 640 27.57 -36.35 13.56
CA GLY A 640 26.70 -36.50 12.41
C GLY A 640 25.84 -35.26 12.13
N ARG A 641 25.23 -34.65 13.16
CA ARG A 641 24.44 -33.40 13.03
C ARG A 641 25.31 -32.22 12.62
N MET A 642 26.51 -32.09 13.19
CA MET A 642 27.47 -31.05 12.82
C MET A 642 27.92 -31.18 11.35
N VAL A 643 28.25 -32.40 10.91
CA VAL A 643 28.61 -32.69 9.51
C VAL A 643 27.43 -32.38 8.58
N GLY A 644 26.20 -32.73 8.97
CA GLY A 644 24.98 -32.36 8.24
C GLY A 644 24.81 -30.85 8.07
N GLY A 645 25.09 -30.06 9.12
CA GLY A 645 25.08 -28.60 9.07
C GLY A 645 26.10 -28.02 8.09
N THR A 646 27.32 -28.56 8.06
CA THR A 646 28.39 -28.17 7.11
C THR A 646 28.02 -28.50 5.67
N LEU A 647 27.56 -29.72 5.40
CA LEU A 647 27.17 -30.17 4.06
C LEU A 647 26.01 -29.33 3.50
N THR A 648 25.07 -28.96 4.36
CA THR A 648 23.97 -28.04 4.00
C THR A 648 24.51 -26.67 3.57
N GLY A 649 25.52 -26.13 4.28
CA GLY A 649 26.17 -24.87 3.92
C GLY A 649 26.90 -24.91 2.57
N VAL A 650 27.66 -25.98 2.30
CA VAL A 650 28.37 -26.17 1.02
C VAL A 650 27.39 -26.31 -0.15
N GLY A 651 26.33 -27.11 0.02
CA GLY A 651 25.28 -27.26 -0.99
C GLY A 651 24.62 -25.93 -1.37
N LYS A 652 24.30 -25.09 -0.36
CA LYS A 652 23.77 -23.74 -0.58
C LYS A 652 24.77 -22.84 -1.29
N PHE A 653 26.05 -22.85 -0.91
CA PHE A 653 27.08 -22.04 -1.55
C PHE A 653 27.19 -22.34 -3.05
N TYR A 654 27.29 -23.63 -3.42
CA TYR A 654 27.40 -24.03 -4.83
C TYR A 654 26.12 -23.71 -5.62
N GLY A 655 24.95 -23.93 -5.02
CA GLY A 655 23.66 -23.55 -5.61
C GLY A 655 23.56 -22.05 -5.88
N ASN A 656 23.97 -21.22 -4.92
CA ASN A 656 23.97 -19.76 -5.05
C ASN A 656 25.00 -19.27 -6.07
N TYR A 657 26.18 -19.90 -6.14
CA TYR A 657 27.17 -19.59 -7.18
C TYR A 657 26.63 -19.86 -8.59
N LEU A 658 26.04 -21.04 -8.82
CA LEU A 658 25.46 -21.39 -10.12
C LEU A 658 24.32 -20.43 -10.48
N LYS A 659 23.39 -20.18 -9.55
CA LYS A 659 22.28 -19.24 -9.77
C LYS A 659 22.81 -17.84 -10.10
N GLY A 660 23.72 -17.31 -9.30
CA GLY A 660 24.22 -15.95 -9.48
C GLY A 660 25.02 -15.76 -10.77
N VAL A 661 26.05 -16.58 -10.99
CA VAL A 661 27.01 -16.41 -12.09
C VAL A 661 26.44 -16.85 -13.43
N VAL A 662 25.70 -17.96 -13.47
CA VAL A 662 25.22 -18.55 -14.72
C VAL A 662 23.86 -18.01 -15.13
N ILE A 663 23.02 -17.58 -14.18
CA ILE A 663 21.63 -17.19 -14.44
C ILE A 663 21.42 -15.69 -14.23
N ASP A 664 21.67 -15.18 -13.01
CA ASP A 664 21.24 -13.84 -12.64
C ASP A 664 22.10 -12.74 -13.29
N ILE A 665 23.42 -12.91 -13.38
CA ILE A 665 24.31 -11.92 -14.03
C ILE A 665 24.01 -11.79 -15.54
N PRO A 666 23.98 -12.88 -16.34
CA PRO A 666 23.63 -12.78 -17.76
C PRO A 666 22.21 -12.26 -18.00
N HIS A 667 21.25 -12.64 -17.16
CA HIS A 667 19.88 -12.12 -17.25
C HIS A 667 19.82 -10.62 -16.95
N ALA A 668 20.52 -10.15 -15.93
CA ALA A 668 20.61 -8.73 -15.60
C ALA A 668 21.30 -7.93 -16.70
N ALA A 669 22.32 -8.48 -17.37
CA ALA A 669 22.94 -7.86 -18.54
C ALA A 669 21.93 -7.74 -19.69
N ALA A 670 21.22 -8.81 -20.03
CA ALA A 670 20.22 -8.82 -21.11
C ALA A 670 19.10 -7.79 -20.88
N GLU A 671 18.58 -7.71 -19.65
CA GLU A 671 17.57 -6.73 -19.23
C GLU A 671 18.10 -5.30 -19.23
N GLY A 672 19.31 -5.07 -18.71
CA GLY A 672 19.92 -3.75 -18.71
C GLY A 672 20.16 -3.23 -20.14
N PHE A 673 20.64 -4.06 -21.06
CA PHE A 673 20.75 -3.69 -22.47
C PHE A 673 19.38 -3.49 -23.13
N ARG A 674 18.34 -4.22 -22.72
CA ARG A 674 16.98 -4.07 -23.23
C ARG A 674 16.38 -2.71 -22.88
N ARG A 675 16.67 -2.23 -21.67
CA ARG A 675 16.13 -0.99 -21.09
C ARG A 675 16.98 0.25 -21.39
N ALA A 676 18.27 0.07 -21.71
CA ALA A 676 19.19 1.13 -22.13
C ALA A 676 18.66 2.12 -23.21
N PRO A 677 17.77 1.75 -24.15
CA PRO A 677 17.13 2.71 -25.04
C PRO A 677 16.43 3.90 -24.38
N GLN A 678 15.98 3.75 -23.12
CA GLN A 678 15.38 4.84 -22.35
C GLN A 678 16.34 6.00 -22.14
N LEU A 679 17.64 5.71 -21.99
CA LEU A 679 18.69 6.70 -21.70
C LEU A 679 18.89 7.71 -22.85
N TYR A 680 18.38 7.42 -24.05
CA TYR A 680 18.43 8.33 -25.20
C TYR A 680 17.04 8.62 -25.80
N GLY A 681 15.99 8.49 -24.98
CA GLY A 681 14.62 8.93 -25.29
C GLY A 681 13.78 7.95 -26.10
N GLU A 682 14.19 6.67 -26.22
CA GLU A 682 13.38 5.64 -26.86
C GLU A 682 12.62 4.78 -25.82
N LYS A 683 11.36 4.44 -26.11
CA LYS A 683 10.60 3.48 -25.30
C LYS A 683 11.07 2.04 -25.59
N PRO A 684 11.55 1.28 -24.60
CA PRO A 684 11.94 -0.11 -24.78
C PRO A 684 10.77 -0.96 -25.22
N LYS A 685 11.05 -1.92 -26.08
CA LYS A 685 10.07 -2.91 -26.48
C LYS A 685 9.90 -3.96 -25.39
N GLU A 686 8.66 -4.26 -25.06
CA GLU A 686 8.31 -5.31 -24.09
C GLU A 686 7.96 -6.60 -24.83
N TYR A 687 8.53 -7.72 -24.37
CA TYR A 687 8.40 -9.03 -25.02
C TYR A 687 7.58 -10.03 -24.19
N GLY A 688 7.06 -9.59 -23.05
CA GLY A 688 6.35 -10.39 -22.05
C GLY A 688 7.23 -10.74 -20.86
N THR A 689 6.61 -11.34 -19.83
CA THR A 689 7.25 -11.68 -18.56
C THR A 689 7.63 -13.16 -18.49
N VAL A 690 8.78 -13.46 -17.88
CA VAL A 690 9.26 -14.84 -17.72
C VAL A 690 8.77 -15.40 -16.39
N HIS A 691 7.95 -16.45 -16.43
CA HIS A 691 7.37 -17.11 -15.26
C HIS A 691 7.74 -18.60 -15.17
N ASP A 692 8.10 -19.23 -16.28
CA ASP A 692 8.53 -20.61 -16.40
C ASP A 692 9.50 -20.79 -17.58
N TRP A 693 9.97 -22.01 -17.81
CA TRP A 693 10.90 -22.29 -18.91
C TRP A 693 10.29 -22.00 -20.30
N ARG A 694 8.99 -22.22 -20.49
CA ARG A 694 8.30 -22.03 -21.79
C ARG A 694 8.19 -20.55 -22.13
N SER A 695 7.79 -19.74 -21.16
CA SER A 695 7.77 -18.29 -21.26
C SER A 695 9.18 -17.73 -21.42
N GLY A 696 10.18 -18.28 -20.74
CA GLY A 696 11.60 -17.94 -20.93
C GLY A 696 12.05 -18.09 -22.38
N VAL A 697 11.75 -19.23 -23.01
CA VAL A 697 12.02 -19.47 -24.45
C VAL A 697 11.24 -18.50 -25.34
N LYS A 698 9.96 -18.28 -25.06
CA LYS A 698 9.11 -17.36 -25.85
C LYS A 698 9.61 -15.92 -25.80
N VAL A 699 9.93 -15.41 -24.61
CA VAL A 699 10.46 -14.07 -24.39
C VAL A 699 11.84 -13.93 -25.04
N GLY A 700 12.72 -14.91 -24.84
CA GLY A 700 14.05 -14.94 -25.48
C GLY A 700 13.99 -14.89 -27.00
N GLY A 701 13.11 -15.69 -27.62
CA GLY A 701 12.92 -15.66 -29.07
C GLY A 701 12.34 -14.34 -29.59
N LYS A 702 11.33 -13.79 -28.91
CA LYS A 702 10.75 -12.47 -29.25
C LYS A 702 11.77 -11.34 -29.10
N ASN A 703 12.55 -11.33 -28.02
CA ASN A 703 13.61 -10.36 -27.79
C ASN A 703 14.70 -10.47 -28.85
N PHE A 704 15.08 -11.70 -29.23
CA PHE A 704 16.06 -11.91 -30.29
C PHE A 704 15.59 -11.34 -31.62
N VAL A 705 14.41 -11.75 -32.10
CA VAL A 705 13.88 -11.26 -33.39
C VAL A 705 13.64 -9.76 -33.36
N GLY A 706 12.98 -9.26 -32.31
CA GLY A 706 12.63 -7.84 -32.17
C GLY A 706 13.86 -6.94 -31.97
N GLY A 707 14.84 -7.38 -31.18
CA GLY A 707 16.08 -6.65 -30.92
C GLY A 707 17.02 -6.64 -32.12
N MET A 708 17.17 -7.78 -32.82
CA MET A 708 17.99 -7.86 -34.04
C MET A 708 17.39 -7.02 -35.17
N ALA A 709 16.09 -7.18 -35.44
CA ALA A 709 15.40 -6.41 -36.47
C ALA A 709 15.34 -4.91 -36.13
N GLY A 710 15.03 -4.57 -34.87
CA GLY A 710 14.95 -3.19 -34.41
C GLY A 710 16.29 -2.46 -34.38
N GLY A 711 17.38 -3.16 -34.05
CA GLY A 711 18.74 -2.60 -34.09
C GLY A 711 19.19 -2.30 -35.52
N VAL A 712 19.07 -3.27 -36.42
CA VAL A 712 19.49 -3.11 -37.84
C VAL A 712 18.59 -2.11 -38.56
N ALA A 713 17.26 -2.24 -38.45
CA ALA A 713 16.34 -1.32 -39.11
C ALA A 713 16.49 0.10 -38.57
N GLY A 714 16.66 0.28 -37.25
CA GLY A 714 16.83 1.59 -36.63
C GLY A 714 18.07 2.34 -37.13
N PHE A 715 19.17 1.64 -37.41
CA PHE A 715 20.37 2.25 -37.97
C PHE A 715 20.12 2.95 -39.32
N PHE A 716 19.29 2.38 -40.18
CA PHE A 716 18.98 2.94 -41.50
C PHE A 716 17.76 3.86 -41.50
N THR A 717 16.75 3.55 -40.69
CA THR A 717 15.46 4.27 -40.70
C THR A 717 15.44 5.50 -39.82
N SER A 718 16.16 5.50 -38.68
CA SER A 718 16.21 6.66 -37.77
C SER A 718 16.81 7.93 -38.40
N PRO A 719 17.89 7.87 -39.22
CA PRO A 719 18.38 9.05 -39.95
C PRO A 719 17.35 9.64 -40.93
N VAL A 720 16.64 8.78 -41.66
CA VAL A 720 15.61 9.20 -42.62
C VAL A 720 14.42 9.84 -41.90
N LYS A 721 13.97 9.21 -40.80
CA LYS A 721 12.87 9.73 -39.99
C LYS A 721 13.24 11.06 -39.32
N GLY A 722 14.43 11.15 -38.74
CA GLY A 722 14.93 12.39 -38.16
C GLY A 722 15.09 13.50 -39.21
N PHE A 723 15.50 13.17 -40.44
CA PHE A 723 15.55 14.14 -41.54
C PHE A 723 14.17 14.68 -41.90
N MET A 724 13.15 13.83 -41.93
CA MET A 724 11.77 14.24 -42.20
C MET A 724 11.19 15.13 -41.09
N GLU A 725 11.63 14.95 -39.84
CA GLU A 725 11.12 15.67 -38.67
C GLU A 725 11.84 17.01 -38.43
N GLU A 726 13.18 17.05 -38.51
CA GLU A 726 14.00 18.24 -38.15
C GLU A 726 15.07 18.60 -39.21
N GLY A 727 14.98 18.05 -40.43
CA GLY A 727 15.95 18.33 -41.49
C GLY A 727 17.36 17.77 -41.21
N PRO A 728 18.43 18.41 -41.68
CA PRO A 728 19.81 17.89 -41.55
C PRO A 728 20.24 17.61 -40.10
N GLU A 729 19.80 18.43 -39.15
CA GLU A 729 20.08 18.25 -37.73
C GLU A 729 19.37 17.01 -37.17
N GLY A 730 18.12 16.80 -37.58
CA GLY A 730 17.36 15.59 -37.26
C GLY A 730 17.97 14.32 -37.86
N ALA A 731 18.55 14.39 -39.05
CA ALA A 731 19.25 13.25 -39.65
C ALA A 731 20.45 12.81 -38.81
N MET A 732 21.22 13.77 -38.29
CA MET A 732 22.36 13.52 -37.41
C MET A 732 21.92 12.94 -36.06
N LYS A 733 20.87 13.50 -35.44
CA LYS A 733 20.25 12.93 -34.22
C LYS A 733 19.72 11.52 -34.47
N GLY A 734 19.11 11.29 -35.63
CA GLY A 734 18.62 9.99 -36.07
C GLY A 734 19.72 8.95 -36.27
N PHE A 735 20.87 9.35 -36.83
CA PHE A 735 22.05 8.48 -36.96
C PHE A 735 22.66 8.13 -35.60
N ALA A 736 22.76 9.10 -34.68
CA ALA A 736 23.21 8.85 -33.31
C ALA A 736 22.29 7.85 -32.60
N ARG A 737 20.96 8.05 -32.67
CA ARG A 737 19.95 7.11 -32.13
C ARG A 737 20.05 5.72 -32.77
N GLY A 738 20.20 5.64 -34.10
CA GLY A 738 20.36 4.37 -34.81
C GLY A 738 21.60 3.58 -34.39
N THR A 739 22.72 4.28 -34.17
CA THR A 739 23.98 3.68 -33.70
C THR A 739 23.86 3.20 -32.25
N MET A 740 23.24 4.00 -31.38
CA MET A 740 22.94 3.60 -29.99
C MET A 740 21.97 2.41 -29.94
N GLY A 741 21.00 2.35 -30.85
CA GLY A 741 20.10 1.21 -31.03
C GLY A 741 20.84 -0.09 -31.35
N LEU A 742 21.85 -0.05 -32.22
CA LEU A 742 22.71 -1.22 -32.48
C LEU A 742 23.53 -1.63 -31.24
N ALA A 743 24.12 -0.67 -30.54
CA ALA A 743 24.95 -0.91 -29.36
C ALA A 743 24.17 -1.45 -28.14
N THR A 744 22.85 -1.31 -28.12
CA THR A 744 22.00 -1.71 -26.98
C THR A 744 21.05 -2.86 -27.31
N LYS A 745 20.29 -2.77 -28.41
CA LYS A 745 19.26 -3.77 -28.76
C LYS A 745 19.87 -5.11 -29.21
N MET A 746 21.01 -5.09 -29.92
CA MET A 746 21.66 -6.31 -30.42
C MET A 746 22.32 -7.13 -29.29
N PRO A 747 23.08 -6.54 -28.35
CA PRO A 747 23.57 -7.29 -27.19
C PRO A 747 22.46 -7.86 -26.32
N SER A 748 21.37 -7.10 -26.09
CA SER A 748 20.19 -7.62 -25.39
C SER A 748 19.62 -8.85 -26.08
N ALA A 749 19.45 -8.80 -27.41
CA ALA A 749 18.97 -9.92 -28.22
C ALA A 749 19.88 -11.15 -28.09
N ALA A 750 21.20 -10.97 -28.23
CA ALA A 750 22.17 -12.06 -28.20
C ALA A 750 22.26 -12.73 -26.81
N ILE A 751 22.37 -11.94 -25.74
CA ILE A 751 22.46 -12.46 -24.37
C ILE A 751 21.10 -13.03 -23.93
N GLY A 752 20.00 -12.35 -24.28
CA GLY A 752 18.65 -12.75 -23.92
C GLY A 752 18.24 -14.11 -24.49
N LEU A 753 18.75 -14.50 -25.66
CA LEU A 753 18.44 -15.80 -26.29
C LEU A 753 18.78 -16.98 -25.38
N THR A 754 19.81 -16.87 -24.55
CA THR A 754 20.19 -17.89 -23.57
C THR A 754 19.71 -17.51 -22.16
N ALA A 755 19.85 -16.24 -21.76
CA ALA A 755 19.57 -15.80 -20.41
C ALA A 755 18.08 -15.94 -20.00
N TYR A 756 17.13 -15.62 -20.89
CA TYR A 756 15.70 -15.76 -20.56
C TYR A 756 15.25 -17.22 -20.38
N PRO A 757 15.65 -18.19 -21.24
CA PRO A 757 15.42 -19.61 -20.97
C PRO A 757 16.01 -20.09 -19.63
N PHE A 758 17.28 -19.77 -19.33
CA PHE A 758 17.90 -20.17 -18.06
C PHE A 758 17.20 -19.55 -16.84
N HIS A 759 16.79 -18.29 -16.93
CA HIS A 759 15.99 -17.64 -15.90
C HIS A 759 14.62 -18.33 -15.72
N GLY A 760 13.96 -18.72 -16.81
CA GLY A 760 12.71 -19.48 -16.78
C GLY A 760 12.86 -20.88 -16.18
N ILE A 761 13.97 -21.57 -16.45
CA ILE A 761 14.31 -22.86 -15.82
C ILE A 761 14.49 -22.68 -14.31
N SER A 762 15.25 -21.66 -13.89
CA SER A 762 15.43 -21.33 -12.47
C SER A 762 14.10 -21.10 -11.76
N LYS A 763 13.22 -20.28 -12.35
CA LYS A 763 11.86 -20.06 -11.82
C LYS A 763 11.02 -21.35 -11.77
N SER A 764 11.15 -22.24 -12.76
CA SER A 764 10.46 -23.53 -12.77
C SER A 764 10.94 -24.45 -11.64
N ILE A 765 12.25 -24.46 -11.36
CA ILE A 765 12.85 -25.21 -10.25
C ILE A 765 12.41 -24.62 -8.91
N GLU A 766 12.49 -23.30 -8.73
CA GLU A 766 12.02 -22.63 -7.50
C GLU A 766 10.53 -22.92 -7.22
N ALA A 767 9.69 -22.87 -8.26
CA ALA A 767 8.27 -23.21 -8.15
C ALA A 767 8.04 -24.68 -7.75
N ALA A 768 8.88 -25.61 -8.20
CA ALA A 768 8.76 -27.03 -7.84
C ALA A 768 9.06 -27.29 -6.35
N PHE A 769 9.86 -26.46 -5.69
CA PHE A 769 10.16 -26.57 -4.26
C PHE A 769 9.16 -25.83 -3.36
N ARG A 770 8.40 -24.87 -3.91
CA ARG A 770 7.44 -24.01 -3.20
C ARG A 770 6.02 -24.56 -3.32
N THR A 771 5.72 -25.62 -2.57
CA THR A 771 4.48 -26.38 -2.73
C THR A 771 3.52 -26.31 -1.55
N LYS A 772 3.90 -25.70 -0.42
CA LYS A 772 3.07 -25.70 0.79
C LYS A 772 1.87 -24.79 0.59
N THR A 773 2.12 -23.51 0.33
CA THR A 773 1.05 -22.50 0.22
C THR A 773 0.07 -22.80 -0.91
N PRO A 774 0.51 -23.21 -2.13
CA PRO A 774 -0.43 -23.64 -3.16
C PRO A 774 -1.35 -24.80 -2.75
N LYS A 775 -0.83 -25.77 -1.98
CA LYS A 775 -1.65 -26.88 -1.45
C LYS A 775 -2.64 -26.40 -0.40
N ASP A 776 -2.21 -25.51 0.50
CA ASP A 776 -3.08 -24.92 1.52
C ASP A 776 -4.23 -24.14 0.88
N ILE A 777 -3.96 -23.36 -0.18
CA ILE A 777 -4.97 -22.64 -0.96
C ILE A 777 -5.94 -23.62 -1.63
N VAL A 778 -5.45 -24.68 -2.28
CA VAL A 778 -6.32 -25.70 -2.91
C VAL A 778 -7.24 -26.33 -1.86
N GLY A 779 -6.70 -26.72 -0.71
CA GLY A 779 -7.49 -27.28 0.39
C GLY A 779 -8.55 -26.30 0.92
N ALA A 780 -8.18 -25.03 1.11
CA ALA A 780 -9.12 -24.00 1.55
C ALA A 780 -10.23 -23.73 0.53
N ARG A 781 -9.89 -23.64 -0.77
CA ARG A 781 -10.88 -23.41 -1.85
C ARG A 781 -11.87 -24.56 -1.99
N LEU A 782 -11.42 -25.80 -1.79
CA LEU A 782 -12.31 -26.97 -1.81
C LEU A 782 -13.30 -26.93 -0.62
N ARG A 783 -12.84 -26.58 0.59
CA ARG A 783 -13.72 -26.41 1.76
C ARG A 783 -14.71 -25.26 1.57
N ASP A 784 -14.26 -24.11 1.07
CA ASP A 784 -15.11 -22.96 0.74
C ASP A 784 -16.13 -23.32 -0.35
N GLY A 785 -15.74 -24.09 -1.37
CA GLY A 785 -16.65 -24.57 -2.42
C GLY A 785 -17.78 -25.45 -1.89
N TYR A 786 -17.45 -26.44 -1.05
CA TYR A 786 -18.44 -27.32 -0.44
C TYR A 786 -19.42 -26.55 0.46
N ALA A 787 -18.91 -25.65 1.31
CA ALA A 787 -19.74 -24.82 2.17
C ALA A 787 -20.59 -23.82 1.39
N HIS A 788 -20.05 -23.24 0.30
CA HIS A 788 -20.78 -22.32 -0.56
C HIS A 788 -21.90 -23.02 -1.33
N ALA A 789 -21.65 -24.19 -1.93
CA ALA A 789 -22.68 -24.98 -2.60
C ALA A 789 -23.82 -25.35 -1.64
N SER A 790 -23.47 -25.78 -0.42
CA SER A 790 -24.45 -26.10 0.63
C SER A 790 -25.34 -24.89 1.01
N ARG A 791 -24.76 -23.67 1.03
CA ARG A 791 -25.50 -22.43 1.33
C ARG A 791 -26.44 -21.99 0.21
N MET A 792 -26.08 -22.25 -1.05
CA MET A 792 -26.94 -21.90 -2.19
C MET A 792 -28.24 -22.71 -2.22
N GLN A 793 -28.29 -23.88 -1.56
CA GLN A 793 -29.49 -24.73 -1.48
C GLN A 793 -30.12 -25.02 -2.85
N LEU A 794 -29.29 -25.28 -3.86
CA LEU A 794 -29.75 -25.59 -5.21
C LEU A 794 -30.62 -26.86 -5.21
N SER A 795 -31.68 -26.85 -6.00
CA SER A 795 -32.49 -28.03 -6.26
C SER A 795 -31.73 -29.03 -7.12
N LYS A 796 -32.13 -30.30 -7.06
CA LYS A 796 -31.54 -31.36 -7.92
C LYS A 796 -31.65 -31.06 -9.41
N ASP A 797 -32.72 -30.36 -9.81
CA ASP A 797 -32.94 -29.98 -11.21
C ASP A 797 -31.93 -28.89 -11.65
N GLU A 798 -31.64 -27.90 -10.80
CA GLU A 798 -30.63 -26.87 -11.05
C GLU A 798 -29.21 -27.46 -11.09
N GLU A 799 -28.88 -28.40 -10.19
CA GLU A 799 -27.60 -29.12 -10.25
C GLU A 799 -27.45 -29.92 -11.54
N LEU A 800 -28.52 -30.56 -12.00
CA LEU A 800 -28.52 -31.32 -13.25
C LEU A 800 -28.40 -30.39 -14.46
N GLU A 801 -29.00 -29.21 -14.44
CA GLU A 801 -28.84 -28.19 -15.47
C GLU A 801 -27.37 -27.74 -15.58
N ILE A 802 -26.70 -27.48 -14.46
CA ILE A 802 -25.25 -27.17 -14.43
C ILE A 802 -24.44 -28.28 -15.09
N CYS A 803 -24.77 -29.55 -14.80
CA CYS A 803 -24.13 -30.71 -15.42
C CYS A 803 -24.38 -30.80 -16.93
N GLN A 804 -25.60 -30.47 -17.39
CA GLN A 804 -25.95 -30.47 -18.82
C GLN A 804 -25.21 -29.37 -19.58
N VAL A 805 -25.10 -28.17 -19.01
CA VAL A 805 -24.32 -27.07 -19.59
C VAL A 805 -22.84 -27.45 -19.70
N PHE A 806 -22.28 -28.11 -18.67
CA PHE A 806 -20.93 -28.64 -18.73
C PHE A 806 -20.75 -29.64 -19.89
N ASP A 807 -21.63 -30.63 -20.01
CA ASP A 807 -21.56 -31.65 -21.07
C ASP A 807 -21.65 -31.01 -22.47
N ALA A 808 -22.49 -29.99 -22.64
CA ALA A 808 -22.63 -29.25 -23.89
C ALA A 808 -21.36 -28.47 -24.26
N LEU A 809 -20.74 -27.79 -23.28
CA LEU A 809 -19.47 -27.10 -23.48
C LEU A 809 -18.36 -28.09 -23.84
N VAL A 810 -18.23 -29.19 -23.09
CA VAL A 810 -17.24 -30.25 -23.37
C VAL A 810 -17.41 -30.81 -24.78
N SER A 811 -18.65 -31.08 -25.19
CA SER A 811 -18.96 -31.59 -26.53
C SER A 811 -18.55 -30.60 -27.62
N THR A 812 -18.83 -29.30 -27.42
CA THR A 812 -18.47 -28.23 -28.35
C THR A 812 -16.95 -28.04 -28.46
N MET A 813 -16.22 -28.24 -27.36
CA MET A 813 -14.74 -28.09 -27.33
C MET A 813 -14.00 -29.31 -27.91
N ASN A 814 -14.66 -30.46 -27.96
CA ASN A 814 -14.13 -31.70 -28.54
C ASN A 814 -14.47 -31.85 -30.04
N ALA A 815 -15.49 -31.14 -30.52
CA ALA A 815 -15.78 -30.96 -31.94
C ALA A 815 -14.76 -30.04 -32.61
#